data_AF-A0A9D7DBJ1-F1
#
_entry.id   AF-A0A9D7DBJ1-F1
#
_cell.length_a   1.000
_cell.length_b   1.000
_cell.length_c   1.000
_cell.angle_alpha   90.00
_cell.angle_beta   90.00
_cell.angle_gamma   90.00
#
_symmetry.space_group_name_H-M   'P 1'
#
loop_
_entity.id
_entity.type
_entity.pdbx_description
1 polymer ?
#
loop_
_entity_poly.entity_id
_entity_poly.type
_entity_poly.pdbx_seq_one_letter_code
_entity_poly.pdbx_strand_id
1 'polypeptide(L)'
;MKKRCSLPLKTLVLAGTVGAIALLVAWDESALPKAHAYHSPEELDELRGGGIGLASGANHYFRASGDCHGCHGPDTNGPVFANATAAGVDVNPGDNWRSTMMGNSARDPFWRAKVSHEVAVNPAHQVALEDKCTSCHAPMGRHDKFMWEGGHYSIAELTNDPIALDGVSCMSCHMQSPDSIGLLFSGELRFDTNDVEFGPYTEVFGAPMANFVGYDPQHGEHINDAGLCAGCHTLITETADLSGNPTGGEFVEQATYHEWLNSAFNTDLDPEGGVTCQGCHMPRLQEGIVISALYDFLTPRSPYGQHHFVGGNVFMLELLKDNIDALMLTSSSVRFDSTIARTTRLLQDQTLLLETTVMDRTPTQADIDVKLINLAGHKFPSGYPSRRAFIELHVQDDEGNTIFRSGNWEPDYEVHGHDADYEPHHDVIISEDQAQIYEMVMGDVNGDKTTVLERAATPLKDNRLTPLSFFTTSEVYDTCVIAGVPPEDIDFNKYEGGSEGSGSDITHYQVPMGGYTGAVTITAKVWYQSAPPRWMEEMFAYNTAEIDTFRTMYEAADGTPVLVKEQSIVDVSLAVDDIRESGLRIFPNPVRDGLLRIEGIKERIEGIEVFDLRGSLLSRYTPNGQRAWQVELPKNSGTYLVVVNVGGRRLTQRVVAY
;
A
#
# COMPACT_ATOMS: atom_id res chain seq x y z
N MET A 1 -49.81 -90.85 -21.36
CA MET A 1 -48.71 -90.43 -22.25
C MET A 1 -47.67 -89.66 -21.46
N LYS A 2 -46.41 -90.14 -21.43
CA LYS A 2 -45.24 -89.42 -20.94
C LYS A 2 -44.07 -89.67 -21.90
N LYS A 3 -43.43 -88.60 -22.38
CA LYS A 3 -41.99 -88.39 -22.61
C LYS A 3 -41.86 -87.12 -23.47
N ARG A 4 -41.41 -86.00 -22.87
CA ARG A 4 -40.02 -85.50 -22.80
C ARG A 4 -39.44 -85.21 -24.19
N CYS A 5 -39.15 -83.93 -24.43
CA CYS A 5 -37.87 -83.51 -24.98
C CYS A 5 -37.59 -82.06 -24.57
N SER A 6 -36.56 -81.86 -23.74
CA SER A 6 -36.04 -80.54 -23.36
C SER A 6 -34.57 -80.49 -23.79
N LEU A 7 -34.34 -80.02 -25.01
CA LEU A 7 -33.01 -79.82 -25.60
C LEU A 7 -33.00 -78.54 -26.48
N PRO A 8 -33.12 -77.34 -25.89
CA PRO A 8 -32.48 -76.20 -26.56
C PRO A 8 -31.68 -75.26 -25.65
N LEU A 9 -31.70 -75.42 -24.31
CA LEU A 9 -31.08 -74.42 -23.44
C LEU A 9 -29.56 -74.63 -23.24
N LYS A 10 -29.10 -75.88 -23.10
CA LYS A 10 -27.67 -76.17 -22.87
C LYS A 10 -26.80 -75.86 -24.08
N THR A 11 -27.31 -76.08 -25.29
CA THR A 11 -26.58 -75.80 -26.54
C THR A 11 -26.47 -74.30 -26.81
N LEU A 12 -27.50 -73.52 -26.46
CA LEU A 12 -27.47 -72.06 -26.56
C LEU A 12 -26.51 -71.43 -25.56
N VAL A 13 -26.49 -71.92 -24.32
CA VAL A 13 -25.54 -71.45 -23.30
C VAL A 13 -24.10 -71.77 -23.71
N LEU A 14 -23.82 -72.99 -24.19
CA LEU A 14 -22.48 -73.38 -24.62
C LEU A 14 -22.00 -72.57 -25.83
N ALA A 15 -22.88 -72.34 -26.82
CA ALA A 15 -22.55 -71.51 -27.98
C ALA A 15 -22.31 -70.04 -27.59
N GLY A 16 -23.10 -69.50 -26.65
CA GLY A 16 -22.90 -68.16 -26.10
C GLY A 16 -21.60 -68.03 -25.30
N THR A 17 -21.23 -69.06 -24.53
CA THR A 17 -20.00 -69.03 -23.73
C THR A 17 -18.76 -69.19 -24.61
N VAL A 18 -18.80 -70.06 -25.62
CA VAL A 18 -17.70 -70.21 -26.60
C VAL A 18 -17.56 -68.95 -27.45
N GLY A 19 -18.67 -68.31 -27.84
CA GLY A 19 -18.65 -67.02 -28.53
C GLY A 19 -18.04 -65.89 -27.69
N ALA A 20 -18.39 -65.82 -26.40
CA ALA A 20 -17.82 -64.84 -25.47
C ALA A 20 -16.32 -65.08 -25.20
N ILE A 21 -15.90 -66.33 -25.05
CA ILE A 21 -14.49 -66.69 -24.87
C ILE A 21 -13.70 -66.42 -26.16
N ALA A 22 -14.26 -66.68 -27.35
CA ALA A 22 -13.61 -66.34 -28.61
C ALA A 22 -13.46 -64.82 -28.80
N LEU A 23 -14.44 -64.02 -28.35
CA LEU A 23 -14.36 -62.56 -28.31
C LEU A 23 -13.32 -62.04 -27.31
N LEU A 24 -13.15 -62.72 -26.17
CA LEU A 24 -12.12 -62.39 -25.16
C LEU A 24 -10.71 -62.85 -25.55
N VAL A 25 -10.58 -63.93 -26.32
CA VAL A 25 -9.29 -64.46 -26.80
C VAL A 25 -8.84 -63.80 -28.12
N ALA A 26 -9.78 -63.27 -28.92
CA ALA A 26 -9.48 -62.39 -30.06
C ALA A 26 -9.22 -60.94 -29.64
N TRP A 27 -9.24 -60.65 -28.34
CA TRP A 27 -8.93 -59.35 -27.76
C TRP A 27 -7.41 -59.18 -27.75
N ASP A 28 -6.89 -58.62 -28.84
CA ASP A 28 -5.50 -58.26 -28.97
C ASP A 28 -5.23 -57.01 -28.12
N GLU A 29 -4.54 -57.18 -26.98
CA GLU A 29 -4.08 -56.05 -26.13
C GLU A 29 -3.19 -55.06 -26.90
N SER A 30 -2.59 -55.47 -28.02
CA SER A 30 -1.80 -54.58 -28.87
C SER A 30 -2.63 -53.69 -29.80
N ALA A 31 -3.95 -53.93 -29.89
CA ALA A 31 -4.90 -53.16 -30.69
C ALA A 31 -5.80 -52.20 -29.87
N LEU A 32 -5.65 -52.16 -28.54
CA LEU A 32 -6.16 -51.02 -27.77
C LEU A 32 -5.43 -49.76 -28.26
N PRO A 33 -6.13 -48.62 -28.48
CA PRO A 33 -5.45 -47.36 -28.69
C PRO A 33 -4.55 -47.16 -27.47
N LYS A 34 -3.23 -47.33 -27.63
CA LYS A 34 -2.30 -46.78 -26.66
C LYS A 34 -2.55 -45.30 -26.72
N ALA A 35 -2.98 -44.71 -25.60
CA ALA A 35 -3.07 -43.28 -25.49
C ALA A 35 -1.69 -42.73 -25.85
N HIS A 36 -1.58 -42.17 -27.06
CA HIS A 36 -0.44 -41.36 -27.40
C HIS A 36 -0.61 -40.11 -26.57
N ALA A 37 0.35 -39.83 -25.68
CA ALA A 37 0.42 -38.53 -25.04
C ALA A 37 0.39 -37.49 -26.17
N TYR A 38 -0.61 -36.59 -26.11
CA TYR A 38 -0.79 -35.54 -27.12
C TYR A 38 0.43 -34.61 -27.19
N HIS A 39 1.17 -34.55 -26.08
CA HIS A 39 2.41 -33.82 -25.92
C HIS A 39 3.60 -34.75 -25.62
N SER A 40 4.79 -34.41 -26.09
CA SER A 40 6.03 -35.07 -25.67
C SER A 40 6.33 -34.79 -24.19
N PRO A 41 7.20 -35.57 -23.53
CA PRO A 41 7.66 -35.25 -22.18
C PRO A 41 8.28 -33.84 -22.07
N GLU A 42 9.00 -33.38 -23.11
CA GLU A 42 9.56 -32.03 -23.17
C GLU A 42 8.47 -30.96 -23.29
N GLU A 43 7.44 -31.19 -24.10
CA GLU A 43 6.29 -30.28 -24.22
C GLU A 43 5.47 -30.23 -22.93
N LEU A 44 5.30 -31.35 -22.23
CA LEU A 44 4.67 -31.38 -20.91
C LEU A 44 5.51 -30.70 -19.83
N ASP A 45 6.84 -30.76 -19.94
CA ASP A 45 7.76 -30.05 -19.03
C ASP A 45 7.69 -28.53 -19.28
N GLU A 46 7.69 -28.10 -20.54
CA GLU A 46 7.50 -26.71 -20.95
C GLU A 46 6.13 -26.17 -20.49
N LEU A 47 5.06 -26.94 -20.66
CA LEU A 47 3.72 -26.60 -20.19
C LEU A 47 3.57 -26.61 -18.66
N ARG A 48 4.48 -27.22 -17.91
CA ARG A 48 4.57 -27.17 -16.44
C ARG A 48 5.53 -26.08 -15.95
N GLY A 49 5.92 -25.16 -16.84
CA GLY A 49 6.83 -24.07 -16.51
C GLY A 49 8.29 -24.49 -16.41
N GLY A 50 8.71 -25.57 -17.08
CA GLY A 50 10.10 -26.00 -17.14
C GLY A 50 11.03 -24.86 -17.58
N GLY A 51 12.09 -24.62 -16.81
CA GLY A 51 13.14 -23.66 -17.17
C GLY A 51 12.85 -22.16 -16.92
N ILE A 52 11.71 -21.80 -16.31
CA ILE A 52 11.34 -20.39 -16.03
C ILE A 52 11.73 -19.90 -14.62
N GLY A 53 12.26 -20.79 -13.78
CA GLY A 53 12.72 -20.51 -12.42
C GLY A 53 11.62 -20.45 -11.35
N LEU A 54 10.34 -20.69 -11.68
CA LEU A 54 9.27 -20.87 -10.69
C LEU A 54 9.33 -22.28 -10.07
N ALA A 55 8.83 -22.42 -8.85
CA ALA A 55 8.71 -23.72 -8.20
C ALA A 55 7.69 -24.60 -8.95
N SER A 56 7.95 -25.89 -9.08
CA SER A 56 7.05 -26.86 -9.72
C SER A 56 6.88 -28.11 -8.84
N GLY A 57 5.77 -28.82 -9.05
CA GLY A 57 5.40 -29.99 -8.27
C GLY A 57 4.29 -29.69 -7.26
N ALA A 58 3.98 -30.69 -6.44
CA ALA A 58 2.91 -30.64 -5.46
C ALA A 58 3.32 -31.30 -4.15
N ASN A 59 2.75 -30.83 -3.04
CA ASN A 59 2.68 -31.56 -1.78
C ASN A 59 1.36 -32.37 -1.73
N HIS A 60 0.78 -32.63 -0.56
CA HIS A 60 -0.43 -33.47 -0.49
C HIS A 60 -1.66 -32.76 -1.04
N TYR A 61 -1.78 -31.45 -0.81
CA TYR A 61 -2.96 -30.67 -1.17
C TYR A 61 -2.71 -29.52 -2.15
N PHE A 62 -1.49 -29.01 -2.26
CA PHE A 62 -1.17 -27.80 -2.99
C PHE A 62 -0.14 -28.04 -4.09
N ARG A 63 -0.22 -27.21 -5.13
CA ARG A 63 0.68 -27.21 -6.28
C ARG A 63 1.40 -25.86 -6.43
N ALA A 64 2.65 -25.88 -6.85
CA ALA A 64 3.42 -24.65 -7.02
C ALA A 64 3.06 -23.88 -8.31
N SER A 65 3.39 -22.58 -8.31
CA SER A 65 3.06 -21.60 -9.35
C SER A 65 3.58 -21.96 -10.75
N GLY A 66 4.71 -22.67 -10.85
CA GLY A 66 5.30 -23.08 -12.11
C GLY A 66 4.36 -23.97 -12.93
N ASP A 67 3.60 -24.85 -12.26
CA ASP A 67 2.62 -25.70 -12.93
C ASP A 67 1.40 -24.92 -13.46
N CYS A 68 1.11 -23.74 -12.91
CA CYS A 68 0.08 -22.83 -13.41
C CYS A 68 0.59 -21.98 -14.59
N HIS A 69 1.90 -21.70 -14.61
CA HIS A 69 2.52 -20.73 -15.52
C HIS A 69 2.45 -21.14 -16.99
N GLY A 70 2.50 -22.43 -17.35
CA GLY A 70 2.40 -22.79 -18.77
C GLY A 70 1.07 -22.41 -19.43
N CYS A 71 0.00 -22.29 -18.63
CA CYS A 71 -1.31 -21.82 -19.09
C CYS A 71 -1.48 -20.31 -18.83
N HIS A 72 -1.07 -19.86 -17.65
CA HIS A 72 -1.31 -18.51 -17.13
C HIS A 72 -0.06 -17.62 -17.15
N GLY A 73 0.91 -17.95 -18.00
CA GLY A 73 2.14 -17.19 -18.27
C GLY A 73 2.03 -16.35 -19.54
N PRO A 74 3.12 -15.70 -19.97
CA PRO A 74 3.09 -14.89 -21.18
C PRO A 74 2.88 -15.78 -22.42
N ASP A 75 2.00 -15.36 -23.32
CA ASP A 75 1.86 -16.01 -24.61
C ASP A 75 2.96 -15.51 -25.56
N THR A 76 4.01 -16.32 -25.69
CA THR A 76 5.18 -15.99 -26.51
C THR A 76 5.09 -16.55 -27.94
N ASN A 77 4.02 -17.29 -28.27
CA ASN A 77 3.86 -17.96 -29.56
C ASN A 77 2.93 -17.15 -30.47
N GLY A 78 3.52 -16.45 -31.45
CA GLY A 78 2.76 -15.56 -32.33
C GLY A 78 1.73 -16.29 -33.22
N PRO A 79 0.55 -15.68 -33.47
CA PRO A 79 0.06 -14.41 -32.93
C PRO A 79 -0.39 -14.51 -31.46
N VAL A 80 0.01 -13.55 -30.63
CA VAL A 80 -0.36 -13.45 -29.21
C VAL A 80 -1.87 -13.48 -29.07
N PHE A 81 -2.39 -14.50 -28.40
CA PHE A 81 -3.80 -14.82 -28.23
C PHE A 81 -4.24 -14.69 -26.77
N ALA A 82 -3.40 -15.07 -25.82
CA ALA A 82 -3.75 -15.12 -24.40
C ALA A 82 -2.90 -14.22 -23.51
N ASN A 83 -3.43 -13.94 -22.31
CA ASN A 83 -2.80 -13.18 -21.24
C ASN A 83 -2.26 -11.82 -21.69
N ALA A 84 -2.88 -11.22 -22.70
CA ALA A 84 -2.52 -9.91 -23.22
C ALA A 84 -3.77 -9.07 -23.50
N THR A 85 -3.63 -7.76 -23.37
CA THR A 85 -4.66 -6.80 -23.80
C THR A 85 -4.79 -6.77 -25.32
N ALA A 86 -5.86 -6.14 -25.84
CA ALA A 86 -6.00 -5.89 -27.27
C ALA A 86 -4.84 -5.05 -27.86
N ALA A 87 -4.13 -4.29 -27.01
CA ALA A 87 -2.94 -3.52 -27.39
C ALA A 87 -1.64 -4.36 -27.36
N GLY A 88 -1.71 -5.65 -27.01
CA GLY A 88 -0.56 -6.54 -26.89
C GLY A 88 0.24 -6.35 -25.59
N VAL A 89 -0.33 -5.71 -24.58
CA VAL A 89 0.31 -5.60 -23.26
C VAL A 89 0.11 -6.90 -22.52
N ASP A 90 1.22 -7.55 -22.14
CA ASP A 90 1.22 -8.74 -21.30
C ASP A 90 0.66 -8.44 -19.90
N VAL A 91 -0.33 -9.22 -19.49
CA VAL A 91 -1.06 -9.11 -18.21
C VAL A 91 -1.11 -10.45 -17.45
N ASN A 92 -0.22 -11.38 -17.81
CA ASN A 92 -0.22 -12.72 -17.22
C ASN A 92 -0.06 -12.67 -15.68
N PRO A 93 -0.84 -13.47 -14.93
CA PRO A 93 -0.81 -13.43 -13.47
C PRO A 93 0.52 -13.89 -12.89
N GLY A 94 1.21 -14.87 -13.52
CA GLY A 94 2.47 -15.41 -13.00
C GLY A 94 3.58 -14.35 -12.87
N ASP A 95 3.79 -13.55 -13.92
CA ASP A 95 4.80 -12.49 -13.92
C ASP A 95 4.39 -11.27 -13.10
N ASN A 96 3.09 -10.96 -13.06
CA ASN A 96 2.59 -9.90 -12.20
C ASN A 96 2.79 -10.24 -10.72
N TRP A 97 2.53 -11.49 -10.33
CA TRP A 97 2.63 -11.97 -8.96
C TRP A 97 4.08 -12.19 -8.47
N ARG A 98 4.95 -12.84 -9.27
CA ARG A 98 6.28 -13.30 -8.82
C ARG A 98 7.23 -12.19 -8.35
N SER A 99 6.95 -10.95 -8.74
CA SER A 99 7.73 -9.75 -8.37
C SER A 99 7.16 -8.99 -7.17
N THR A 100 6.07 -9.47 -6.57
CA THR A 100 5.39 -8.83 -5.44
C THR A 100 5.97 -9.33 -4.10
N MET A 101 5.64 -8.65 -3.01
CA MET A 101 5.97 -9.15 -1.67
C MET A 101 5.27 -10.49 -1.36
N MET A 102 4.09 -10.75 -1.93
CA MET A 102 3.40 -12.04 -1.76
C MET A 102 4.16 -13.19 -2.42
N GLY A 103 4.65 -13.00 -3.65
CA GLY A 103 5.46 -14.00 -4.34
C GLY A 103 6.86 -14.21 -3.75
N ASN A 104 7.29 -13.33 -2.85
CA ASN A 104 8.58 -13.40 -2.18
C ASN A 104 8.44 -13.49 -0.65
N SER A 105 7.24 -13.75 -0.11
CA SER A 105 6.95 -13.67 1.34
C SER A 105 7.79 -14.64 2.17
N ALA A 106 8.10 -15.81 1.61
CA ALA A 106 8.95 -16.83 2.22
C ALA A 106 10.45 -16.55 2.02
N ARG A 107 10.82 -15.65 1.10
CA ARG A 107 12.22 -15.31 0.76
C ARG A 107 12.64 -13.93 1.26
N ASP A 108 11.70 -13.16 1.79
CA ASP A 108 11.92 -11.84 2.35
C ASP A 108 12.97 -11.90 3.48
N PRO A 109 14.17 -11.31 3.29
CA PRO A 109 15.22 -11.36 4.29
C PRO A 109 14.86 -10.57 5.56
N PHE A 110 14.01 -9.54 5.45
CA PHE A 110 13.55 -8.81 6.63
C PHE A 110 12.67 -9.71 7.50
N TRP A 111 11.71 -10.41 6.89
CA TRP A 111 10.88 -11.38 7.59
C TRP A 111 11.71 -12.51 8.21
N ARG A 112 12.65 -13.10 7.46
CA ARG A 112 13.54 -14.16 7.97
C ARG A 112 14.35 -13.71 9.19
N ALA A 113 14.93 -12.52 9.11
CA ALA A 113 15.67 -11.91 10.21
C ALA A 113 14.77 -11.68 11.42
N LYS A 114 13.54 -11.21 11.19
CA LYS A 114 12.58 -10.95 12.26
C LYS A 114 12.12 -12.23 12.97
N VAL A 115 11.78 -13.29 12.24
CA VAL A 115 11.46 -14.60 12.85
C VAL A 115 12.65 -15.10 13.67
N SER A 116 13.86 -15.01 13.11
CA SER A 116 15.10 -15.40 13.81
C SER A 116 15.33 -14.57 15.09
N HIS A 117 14.99 -13.28 15.07
CA HIS A 117 15.04 -12.40 16.24
C HIS A 117 14.04 -12.79 17.33
N GLU A 118 12.76 -13.04 16.99
CA GLU A 118 11.76 -13.50 17.96
C GLU A 118 12.23 -14.81 18.64
N VAL A 119 12.76 -15.76 17.87
CA VAL A 119 13.32 -17.02 18.38
C VAL A 119 14.56 -16.77 19.26
N ALA A 120 15.45 -15.86 18.88
CA ALA A 120 16.62 -15.53 19.67
C ALA A 120 16.27 -14.90 21.02
N VAL A 121 15.18 -14.13 21.07
CA VAL A 121 14.65 -13.51 22.29
C VAL A 121 14.00 -14.57 23.20
N ASN A 122 13.13 -15.42 22.65
CA ASN A 122 12.43 -16.47 23.39
C ASN A 122 12.65 -17.88 22.78
N PRO A 123 13.83 -18.50 22.97
CA PRO A 123 14.16 -19.78 22.32
C PRO A 123 13.22 -20.93 22.67
N ALA A 124 12.59 -20.89 23.85
CA ALA A 124 11.62 -21.90 24.28
C ALA A 124 10.34 -21.88 23.43
N HIS A 125 10.05 -20.78 22.74
CA HIS A 125 8.84 -20.59 21.93
C HIS A 125 9.08 -20.79 20.44
N GLN A 126 10.29 -21.21 20.04
CA GLN A 126 10.68 -21.37 18.63
C GLN A 126 9.63 -22.09 17.79
N VAL A 127 9.12 -23.21 18.28
CA VAL A 127 8.15 -24.05 17.57
C VAL A 127 6.85 -23.30 17.29
N ALA A 128 6.32 -22.54 18.26
CA ALA A 128 5.09 -21.77 18.10
C ALA A 128 5.29 -20.52 17.23
N LEU A 129 6.41 -19.81 17.43
CA LEU A 129 6.74 -18.60 16.65
C LEU A 129 6.90 -18.93 15.16
N GLU A 130 7.69 -19.95 14.82
CA GLU A 130 7.90 -20.34 13.43
C GLU A 130 6.59 -20.81 12.76
N ASP A 131 5.75 -21.59 13.46
CA ASP A 131 4.44 -22.00 12.92
C ASP A 131 3.54 -20.80 12.66
N LYS A 132 3.50 -19.85 13.60
CA LYS A 132 2.66 -18.66 13.51
C LYS A 132 3.09 -17.77 12.35
N CYS A 133 4.39 -17.57 12.15
CA CYS A 133 4.89 -16.74 11.06
C CYS A 133 4.67 -17.42 9.70
N THR A 134 4.85 -18.74 9.62
CA THR A 134 4.72 -19.49 8.36
C THR A 134 3.28 -19.68 7.92
N SER A 135 2.29 -19.58 8.81
CA SER A 135 0.87 -19.64 8.43
C SER A 135 0.46 -18.52 7.46
N CYS A 136 1.08 -17.35 7.53
CA CYS A 136 0.85 -16.24 6.59
C CYS A 136 1.93 -16.13 5.50
N HIS A 137 3.20 -16.41 5.81
CA HIS A 137 4.31 -16.19 4.86
C HIS A 137 4.66 -17.38 3.96
N ALA A 138 4.27 -18.59 4.35
CA ALA A 138 4.45 -19.82 3.59
C ALA A 138 3.21 -20.74 3.72
N PRO A 139 2.01 -20.21 3.44
CA PRO A 139 0.75 -20.85 3.82
C PRO A 139 0.58 -22.25 3.22
N MET A 140 1.02 -22.48 1.99
CA MET A 140 0.85 -23.78 1.31
C MET A 140 1.69 -24.89 1.95
N GLY A 141 2.89 -24.59 2.44
CA GLY A 141 3.71 -25.58 3.17
C GLY A 141 3.15 -25.82 4.58
N ARG A 142 2.88 -24.75 5.31
CA ARG A 142 2.35 -24.81 6.68
C ARG A 142 1.02 -25.55 6.76
N HIS A 143 0.06 -25.17 5.91
CA HIS A 143 -1.27 -25.76 5.95
C HIS A 143 -1.31 -27.18 5.39
N ASP A 144 -0.43 -27.55 4.46
CA ASP A 144 -0.30 -28.95 4.02
C ASP A 144 0.05 -29.84 5.20
N LYS A 145 1.12 -29.49 5.93
CA LYS A 145 1.54 -30.24 7.11
C LYS A 145 0.44 -30.28 8.17
N PHE A 146 -0.19 -29.14 8.45
CA PHE A 146 -1.27 -29.08 9.44
C PHE A 146 -2.46 -29.99 9.09
N MET A 147 -2.90 -30.01 7.82
CA MET A 147 -4.04 -30.80 7.37
C MET A 147 -3.71 -32.29 7.21
N TRP A 148 -2.49 -32.64 6.78
CA TRP A 148 -2.08 -34.00 6.48
C TRP A 148 -1.52 -34.75 7.70
N GLU A 149 -0.52 -34.16 8.37
CA GLU A 149 0.21 -34.79 9.48
C GLU A 149 -0.25 -34.28 10.85
N GLY A 150 -0.75 -33.04 10.88
CA GLY A 150 -0.91 -32.26 12.10
C GLY A 150 0.42 -31.69 12.62
N GLY A 151 0.32 -30.79 13.59
CA GLY A 151 1.48 -30.19 14.24
C GLY A 151 1.95 -28.88 13.61
N HIS A 152 3.15 -28.45 13.98
CA HIS A 152 3.71 -27.13 13.68
C HIS A 152 4.67 -27.18 12.51
N TYR A 153 4.76 -26.13 11.71
CA TYR A 153 5.66 -26.02 10.56
C TYR A 153 6.84 -25.11 10.84
N SER A 154 8.06 -25.67 10.74
CA SER A 154 9.30 -24.95 11.07
C SER A 154 9.93 -24.22 9.89
N ILE A 155 10.79 -23.25 10.20
CA ILE A 155 11.66 -22.59 9.21
C ILE A 155 12.60 -23.61 8.55
N ALA A 156 13.07 -24.60 9.30
CA ALA A 156 13.93 -25.66 8.77
C ALA A 156 13.20 -26.50 7.71
N GLU A 157 11.93 -26.82 7.92
CA GLU A 157 11.10 -27.50 6.91
C GLU A 157 10.88 -26.62 5.69
N LEU A 158 10.49 -25.36 5.90
CA LEU A 158 10.29 -24.39 4.85
C LEU A 158 11.51 -24.33 3.90
N THR A 159 12.73 -24.25 4.44
CA THR A 159 13.94 -24.12 3.59
C THR A 159 14.17 -25.28 2.62
N ASN A 160 13.55 -26.43 2.85
CA ASN A 160 13.66 -27.62 2.01
C ASN A 160 12.39 -27.91 1.19
N ASP A 161 11.36 -27.06 1.32
CA ASP A 161 10.06 -27.23 0.68
C ASP A 161 9.89 -26.21 -0.46
N PRO A 162 9.96 -26.65 -1.73
CA PRO A 162 9.80 -25.74 -2.88
C PRO A 162 8.38 -25.14 -2.95
N ILE A 163 7.36 -25.82 -2.42
CA ILE A 163 5.98 -25.34 -2.40
C ILE A 163 5.85 -24.22 -1.36
N ALA A 164 6.49 -24.36 -0.20
CA ALA A 164 6.52 -23.32 0.82
C ALA A 164 7.36 -22.10 0.41
N LEU A 165 8.48 -22.33 -0.28
CA LEU A 165 9.35 -21.28 -0.83
C LEU A 165 8.72 -20.49 -1.99
N ASP A 166 7.59 -20.96 -2.51
CA ASP A 166 6.76 -20.24 -3.49
C ASP A 166 5.93 -19.13 -2.81
N GLY A 167 5.99 -19.00 -1.48
CA GLY A 167 5.37 -17.89 -0.74
C GLY A 167 3.85 -17.95 -0.69
N VAL A 168 3.20 -16.78 -0.68
CA VAL A 168 1.75 -16.66 -0.86
C VAL A 168 1.43 -16.79 -2.35
N SER A 169 1.44 -18.05 -2.83
CA SER A 169 1.24 -18.42 -4.23
C SER A 169 -0.22 -18.70 -4.56
N CYS A 170 -0.51 -19.01 -5.83
CA CYS A 170 -1.85 -19.13 -6.44
C CYS A 170 -2.84 -19.89 -5.55
N MET A 171 -2.42 -21.05 -5.05
CA MET A 171 -3.30 -21.94 -4.29
C MET A 171 -3.68 -21.40 -2.92
N SER A 172 -2.83 -20.54 -2.34
CA SER A 172 -3.10 -19.86 -1.06
C SER A 172 -4.35 -19.00 -1.10
N CYS A 173 -4.75 -18.53 -2.28
CA CYS A 173 -5.97 -17.75 -2.49
C CYS A 173 -7.05 -18.57 -3.19
N HIS A 174 -6.68 -19.29 -4.26
CA HIS A 174 -7.64 -19.98 -5.13
C HIS A 174 -8.21 -21.27 -4.52
N MET A 175 -7.65 -21.83 -3.44
CA MET A 175 -8.26 -22.95 -2.71
C MET A 175 -8.99 -22.53 -1.44
N GLN A 176 -9.00 -21.24 -1.07
CA GLN A 176 -9.65 -20.83 0.18
C GLN A 176 -11.14 -21.11 0.15
N SER A 177 -11.63 -21.68 1.26
CA SER A 177 -13.04 -22.02 1.41
C SER A 177 -13.90 -20.77 1.64
N PRO A 178 -15.05 -20.63 0.97
CA PRO A 178 -15.95 -19.49 1.16
C PRO A 178 -16.57 -19.44 2.57
N ASP A 179 -16.60 -20.55 3.32
CA ASP A 179 -17.29 -20.62 4.61
C ASP A 179 -16.56 -19.95 5.79
N SER A 180 -15.33 -19.48 5.58
CA SER A 180 -14.49 -18.91 6.64
C SER A 180 -13.86 -17.56 6.34
N ILE A 181 -13.95 -17.07 5.10
CA ILE A 181 -13.39 -15.77 4.73
C ILE A 181 -14.05 -14.65 5.55
N GLY A 182 -13.25 -13.67 5.99
CA GLY A 182 -13.71 -12.59 6.87
C GLY A 182 -14.10 -13.00 8.30
N LEU A 183 -14.05 -14.29 8.65
CA LEU A 183 -14.42 -14.81 9.98
C LEU A 183 -13.24 -15.34 10.79
N LEU A 184 -12.19 -15.79 10.10
CA LEU A 184 -10.96 -16.29 10.71
C LEU A 184 -9.80 -15.36 10.40
N PHE A 185 -8.87 -15.25 11.34
CA PHE A 185 -7.76 -14.29 11.33
C PHE A 185 -6.47 -14.96 11.79
N SER A 186 -5.38 -14.20 11.79
CA SER A 186 -4.09 -14.59 12.35
C SER A 186 -3.48 -15.85 11.72
N GLY A 187 -3.67 -16.00 10.40
CA GLY A 187 -3.17 -17.12 9.61
C GLY A 187 -4.02 -18.38 9.69
N GLU A 188 -5.21 -18.32 10.29
CA GLU A 188 -6.18 -19.43 10.30
C GLU A 188 -6.95 -19.47 8.98
N LEU A 189 -6.31 -20.01 7.94
CA LEU A 189 -6.91 -20.18 6.61
C LEU A 189 -7.56 -21.57 6.51
N ARG A 190 -8.74 -21.65 5.87
CA ARG A 190 -9.35 -22.93 5.48
C ARG A 190 -9.31 -23.11 3.99
N PHE A 191 -9.00 -24.34 3.57
CA PHE A 191 -8.89 -24.72 2.18
C PHE A 191 -9.88 -25.83 1.83
N ASP A 192 -10.42 -25.79 0.62
CA ASP A 192 -11.14 -26.93 0.05
C ASP A 192 -10.12 -27.96 -0.43
N THR A 193 -10.17 -29.16 0.15
CA THR A 193 -9.24 -30.26 -0.12
C THR A 193 -9.79 -31.28 -1.13
N ASN A 194 -10.89 -30.96 -1.81
CA ASN A 194 -11.51 -31.82 -2.82
C ASN A 194 -10.99 -31.54 -4.24
N ASP A 195 -9.74 -31.12 -4.37
CA ASP A 195 -9.09 -30.77 -5.64
C ASP A 195 -9.86 -29.68 -6.43
N VAL A 196 -10.35 -28.64 -5.74
CA VAL A 196 -11.10 -27.53 -6.33
C VAL A 196 -10.29 -26.23 -6.31
N GLU A 197 -10.36 -25.47 -7.40
CA GLU A 197 -9.84 -24.10 -7.50
C GLU A 197 -10.95 -23.11 -7.82
N PHE A 198 -11.07 -22.02 -7.06
CA PHE A 198 -12.11 -21.02 -7.24
C PHE A 198 -11.61 -19.83 -8.07
N GLY A 199 -12.42 -19.42 -9.06
CA GLY A 199 -12.21 -18.21 -9.85
C GLY A 199 -13.46 -17.33 -9.91
N PRO A 200 -13.32 -16.06 -10.33
CA PRO A 200 -14.44 -15.10 -10.31
C PRO A 200 -15.43 -15.30 -11.47
N TYR A 201 -15.17 -16.22 -12.41
CA TYR A 201 -15.95 -16.39 -13.63
C TYR A 201 -16.84 -17.62 -13.60
N THR A 202 -18.03 -17.49 -14.20
CA THR A 202 -18.93 -18.61 -14.46
C THR A 202 -18.57 -19.32 -15.77
N GLU A 203 -19.08 -20.55 -15.94
CA GLU A 203 -18.91 -21.34 -17.18
C GLU A 203 -17.44 -21.56 -17.57
N VAL A 204 -16.62 -22.08 -16.64
CA VAL A 204 -15.20 -22.38 -16.86
C VAL A 204 -15.05 -23.71 -17.61
N PHE A 205 -14.18 -23.75 -18.62
CA PHE A 205 -13.82 -24.98 -19.30
C PHE A 205 -12.75 -25.73 -18.49
N GLY A 206 -13.18 -26.62 -17.58
CA GLY A 206 -12.29 -27.21 -16.57
C GLY A 206 -11.43 -28.40 -17.01
N ALA A 207 -11.77 -29.06 -18.13
CA ALA A 207 -11.07 -30.28 -18.55
C ALA A 207 -9.54 -30.15 -18.69
N PRO A 208 -8.96 -29.03 -19.18
CA PRO A 208 -7.52 -28.87 -19.21
C PRO A 208 -6.90 -28.84 -17.82
N MET A 209 -7.43 -28.02 -16.90
CA MET A 209 -6.89 -27.91 -15.54
C MET A 209 -6.95 -29.26 -14.81
N ALA A 210 -8.10 -29.95 -14.88
CA ALA A 210 -8.26 -31.26 -14.26
C ALA A 210 -7.27 -32.31 -14.82
N ASN A 211 -6.90 -32.24 -16.10
CA ASN A 211 -5.97 -33.18 -16.72
C ASN A 211 -4.49 -32.82 -16.54
N PHE A 212 -4.13 -31.52 -16.53
CA PHE A 212 -2.74 -31.06 -16.50
C PHE A 212 -2.23 -30.81 -15.09
N VAL A 213 -3.05 -30.18 -14.24
CA VAL A 213 -2.68 -29.79 -12.86
C VAL A 213 -3.46 -30.58 -11.80
N GLY A 214 -4.56 -31.22 -12.16
CA GLY A 214 -5.31 -32.09 -11.26
C GLY A 214 -6.40 -31.41 -10.45
N TYR A 215 -6.70 -30.13 -10.70
CA TYR A 215 -7.74 -29.36 -10.02
C TYR A 215 -8.93 -29.05 -10.93
N ASP A 216 -10.13 -29.07 -10.36
CA ASP A 216 -11.37 -28.66 -11.01
C ASP A 216 -11.64 -27.16 -10.75
N PRO A 217 -11.60 -26.31 -11.80
CA PRO A 217 -11.87 -24.90 -11.63
C PRO A 217 -13.37 -24.62 -11.53
N GLN A 218 -13.77 -23.96 -10.45
CA GLN A 218 -15.14 -23.61 -10.13
C GLN A 218 -15.32 -22.10 -9.97
N HIS A 219 -16.56 -21.65 -10.13
CA HIS A 219 -16.91 -20.27 -9.81
C HIS A 219 -16.99 -20.10 -8.28
N GLY A 220 -16.28 -19.12 -7.73
CA GLY A 220 -16.40 -18.68 -6.34
C GLY A 220 -16.63 -17.17 -6.26
N GLU A 221 -17.80 -16.76 -5.77
CA GLU A 221 -18.12 -15.33 -5.58
C GLU A 221 -17.17 -14.67 -4.56
N HIS A 222 -16.75 -15.43 -3.55
CA HIS A 222 -15.84 -15.01 -2.47
C HIS A 222 -14.44 -14.59 -2.97
N ILE A 223 -14.05 -14.98 -4.18
CA ILE A 223 -12.76 -14.55 -4.76
C ILE A 223 -12.68 -13.03 -4.91
N ASN A 224 -13.82 -12.35 -5.04
CA ASN A 224 -13.89 -10.89 -5.14
C ASN A 224 -14.17 -10.20 -3.79
N ASP A 225 -14.34 -10.96 -2.71
CA ASP A 225 -14.71 -10.49 -1.38
C ASP A 225 -13.47 -10.11 -0.55
N ALA A 226 -13.52 -8.97 0.14
CA ALA A 226 -12.41 -8.48 0.97
C ALA A 226 -11.99 -9.48 2.06
N GLY A 227 -12.93 -10.30 2.56
CA GLY A 227 -12.72 -11.35 3.53
C GLY A 227 -11.71 -12.41 3.10
N LEU A 228 -11.45 -12.58 1.80
CA LEU A 228 -10.40 -13.47 1.29
C LEU A 228 -9.00 -13.07 1.79
N CYS A 229 -8.80 -11.77 2.06
CA CYS A 229 -7.54 -11.22 2.56
C CYS A 229 -7.45 -11.27 4.09
N ALA A 230 -8.59 -11.38 4.78
CA ALA A 230 -8.70 -11.18 6.23
C ALA A 230 -7.85 -12.14 7.06
N GLY A 231 -7.74 -13.41 6.61
CA GLY A 231 -6.99 -14.44 7.33
C GLY A 231 -5.53 -14.05 7.60
N CYS A 232 -4.88 -13.37 6.65
CA CYS A 232 -3.50 -12.88 6.81
C CYS A 232 -3.41 -11.41 7.21
N HIS A 233 -4.43 -10.59 6.90
CA HIS A 233 -4.43 -9.13 7.10
C HIS A 233 -5.17 -8.64 8.36
N THR A 234 -5.45 -9.55 9.29
CA THR A 234 -5.68 -9.28 10.70
C THR A 234 -4.84 -10.28 11.50
N LEU A 235 -3.91 -9.82 12.32
CA LEU A 235 -3.02 -10.66 13.12
C LEU A 235 -3.09 -10.24 14.58
N ILE A 236 -3.65 -11.15 15.36
CA ILE A 236 -3.76 -11.10 16.81
C ILE A 236 -2.88 -12.23 17.36
N THR A 237 -2.00 -11.88 18.28
CA THR A 237 -0.97 -12.78 18.83
C THR A 237 -1.10 -12.85 20.34
N GLU A 238 -0.80 -14.02 20.89
CA GLU A 238 -0.67 -14.19 22.35
C GLU A 238 0.61 -13.47 22.82
N THR A 239 0.54 -12.91 24.02
CA THR A 239 1.63 -12.07 24.56
C THR A 239 2.43 -12.82 25.63
N ALA A 240 3.74 -12.60 25.65
CA ALA A 240 4.66 -13.14 26.65
C ALA A 240 5.35 -12.01 27.44
N ASP A 241 5.63 -12.28 28.72
CA ASP A 241 6.44 -11.39 29.54
C ASP A 241 7.92 -11.40 29.12
N LEU A 242 8.74 -10.55 29.75
CA LEU A 242 10.18 -10.47 29.45
C LEU A 242 10.97 -11.75 29.78
N SER A 243 10.38 -12.66 30.56
CA SER A 243 10.96 -13.99 30.87
C SER A 243 10.45 -15.08 29.93
N GLY A 244 9.61 -14.73 28.94
CA GLY A 244 8.98 -15.67 28.02
C GLY A 244 7.82 -16.44 28.62
N ASN A 245 7.21 -16.01 29.74
CA ASN A 245 6.00 -16.66 30.24
C ASN A 245 4.77 -16.08 29.54
N PRO A 246 3.79 -16.91 29.11
CA PRO A 246 2.52 -16.42 28.61
C PRO A 246 1.82 -15.55 29.65
N THR A 247 1.35 -14.37 29.23
CA THR A 247 0.60 -13.47 30.12
C THR A 247 -0.87 -13.87 30.22
N GLY A 248 -1.37 -14.62 29.21
CA GLY A 248 -2.79 -14.89 28.99
C GLY A 248 -3.56 -13.76 28.29
N GLY A 249 -2.87 -12.70 27.87
CA GLY A 249 -3.41 -11.61 27.04
C GLY A 249 -3.01 -11.72 25.58
N GLU A 250 -3.65 -10.90 24.75
CA GLU A 250 -3.43 -10.82 23.30
C GLU A 250 -3.02 -9.40 22.89
N PHE A 251 -2.28 -9.29 21.79
CA PHE A 251 -1.92 -8.03 21.15
C PHE A 251 -2.28 -8.06 19.66
N VAL A 252 -2.82 -6.95 19.18
CA VAL A 252 -3.18 -6.78 17.77
C VAL A 252 -1.98 -6.18 17.04
N GLU A 253 -1.18 -7.04 16.42
CA GLU A 253 0.00 -6.64 15.64
C GLU A 253 -0.39 -5.84 14.39
N GLN A 254 -1.44 -6.29 13.71
CA GLN A 254 -1.99 -5.61 12.55
C GLN A 254 -3.49 -5.92 12.42
N ALA A 255 -4.26 -4.95 11.96
CA ALA A 255 -5.72 -5.05 11.87
C ALA A 255 -6.26 -4.50 10.55
N THR A 256 -5.50 -4.57 9.45
CA THR A 256 -5.85 -3.93 8.17
C THR A 256 -7.26 -4.27 7.69
N TYR A 257 -7.71 -5.52 7.82
CA TYR A 257 -9.08 -5.88 7.45
C TYR A 257 -10.14 -5.28 8.40
N HIS A 258 -9.88 -5.23 9.70
CA HIS A 258 -10.79 -4.58 10.66
C HIS A 258 -10.80 -3.05 10.54
N GLU A 259 -9.66 -2.44 10.23
CA GLU A 259 -9.57 -1.03 9.84
C GLU A 259 -10.43 -0.77 8.60
N TRP A 260 -10.46 -1.70 7.64
CA TRP A 260 -11.36 -1.64 6.47
C TRP A 260 -12.83 -1.83 6.80
N LEU A 261 -13.17 -2.77 7.69
CA LEU A 261 -14.54 -2.93 8.18
C LEU A 261 -15.06 -1.64 8.84
N ASN A 262 -14.19 -0.90 9.52
CA ASN A 262 -14.46 0.42 10.10
C ASN A 262 -14.17 1.57 9.13
N SER A 263 -14.67 1.47 7.90
CA SER A 263 -14.49 2.52 6.90
C SER A 263 -15.66 2.61 5.92
N ALA A 264 -15.71 3.69 5.15
CA ALA A 264 -16.62 3.85 4.01
C ALA A 264 -16.35 2.85 2.87
N PHE A 265 -15.21 2.15 2.88
CA PHE A 265 -14.83 1.20 1.84
C PHE A 265 -15.46 -0.18 2.06
N ASN A 266 -15.99 -0.43 3.27
CA ASN A 266 -16.68 -1.67 3.59
C ASN A 266 -17.91 -1.84 2.69
N THR A 267 -17.83 -2.76 1.74
CA THR A 267 -18.89 -3.03 0.76
C THR A 267 -20.17 -3.61 1.37
N ASP A 268 -20.11 -4.14 2.59
CA ASP A 268 -21.32 -4.59 3.30
C ASP A 268 -22.11 -3.41 3.88
N LEU A 269 -21.42 -2.33 4.27
CA LEU A 269 -22.02 -1.10 4.79
C LEU A 269 -22.37 -0.11 3.67
N ASP A 270 -21.55 -0.05 2.62
CA ASP A 270 -21.78 0.76 1.42
C ASP A 270 -21.63 -0.08 0.12
N PRO A 271 -22.68 -0.82 -0.30
CA PRO A 271 -22.62 -1.66 -1.50
C PRO A 271 -22.46 -0.89 -2.82
N GLU A 272 -22.78 0.41 -2.84
CA GLU A 272 -22.73 1.23 -4.06
C GLU A 272 -21.42 2.01 -4.19
N GLY A 273 -20.86 2.48 -3.08
CA GLY A 273 -19.62 3.29 -3.03
C GLY A 273 -18.39 2.58 -2.47
N GLY A 274 -18.57 1.46 -1.75
CA GLY A 274 -17.48 0.70 -1.15
C GLY A 274 -16.57 0.04 -2.17
N VAL A 275 -15.33 -0.25 -1.75
CA VAL A 275 -14.32 -0.89 -2.61
C VAL A 275 -13.61 -1.99 -1.81
N THR A 276 -13.65 -3.22 -2.31
CA THR A 276 -12.96 -4.35 -1.70
C THR A 276 -11.44 -4.22 -1.84
N CYS A 277 -10.68 -5.00 -1.05
CA CYS A 277 -9.23 -5.07 -1.16
C CYS A 277 -8.77 -5.31 -2.60
N GLN A 278 -9.41 -6.26 -3.29
CA GLN A 278 -9.14 -6.60 -4.69
C GLN A 278 -9.47 -5.43 -5.63
N GLY A 279 -10.50 -4.64 -5.31
CA GLY A 279 -10.89 -3.47 -6.11
C GLY A 279 -9.75 -2.47 -6.31
N CYS A 280 -8.92 -2.27 -5.28
CA CYS A 280 -7.74 -1.39 -5.33
C CYS A 280 -6.45 -2.15 -5.68
N HIS A 281 -6.16 -3.27 -5.01
CA HIS A 281 -4.87 -3.97 -5.11
C HIS A 281 -4.78 -4.96 -6.26
N MET A 282 -5.91 -5.29 -6.91
CA MET A 282 -5.98 -6.06 -8.15
C MET A 282 -6.73 -5.28 -9.23
N PRO A 283 -6.15 -4.19 -9.78
CA PRO A 283 -6.86 -3.26 -10.64
C PRO A 283 -7.45 -3.97 -11.86
N ARG A 284 -8.74 -3.72 -12.09
CA ARG A 284 -9.55 -4.46 -13.07
C ARG A 284 -9.45 -3.88 -14.48
N LEU A 285 -9.11 -4.72 -15.44
CA LEU A 285 -9.30 -4.45 -16.86
C LEU A 285 -10.75 -4.76 -17.23
N GLN A 286 -11.40 -3.84 -17.96
CA GLN A 286 -12.78 -4.02 -18.41
C GLN A 286 -12.86 -4.69 -19.79
N GLU A 287 -11.75 -4.71 -20.54
CA GLU A 287 -11.67 -5.50 -21.77
C GLU A 287 -11.65 -7.01 -21.47
N GLY A 288 -12.06 -7.81 -22.45
CA GLY A 288 -12.01 -9.26 -22.33
C GLY A 288 -10.59 -9.78 -22.52
N ILE A 289 -10.08 -10.55 -21.56
CA ILE A 289 -8.76 -11.21 -21.62
C ILE A 289 -8.95 -12.71 -21.78
N VAL A 290 -8.31 -13.33 -22.78
CA VAL A 290 -8.21 -14.79 -22.83
C VAL A 290 -7.17 -15.23 -21.80
N ILE A 291 -7.59 -16.00 -20.80
CA ILE A 291 -6.77 -16.27 -19.61
C ILE A 291 -5.89 -17.53 -19.72
N SER A 292 -5.84 -18.18 -20.89
CA SER A 292 -4.97 -19.33 -21.13
C SER A 292 -4.60 -19.46 -22.61
N ALA A 293 -3.32 -19.76 -22.86
CA ALA A 293 -2.77 -19.93 -24.22
C ALA A 293 -3.02 -21.33 -24.82
N LEU A 294 -3.63 -22.26 -24.07
CA LEU A 294 -3.70 -23.67 -24.50
C LEU A 294 -4.64 -23.95 -25.68
N TYR A 295 -5.77 -23.25 -25.76
CA TYR A 295 -6.82 -23.55 -26.74
C TYR A 295 -7.40 -22.28 -27.38
N ASP A 296 -7.39 -22.24 -28.71
CA ASP A 296 -7.84 -21.11 -29.53
C ASP A 296 -9.35 -20.80 -29.43
N PHE A 297 -10.15 -21.75 -28.95
CA PHE A 297 -11.59 -21.57 -28.74
C PHE A 297 -11.96 -20.93 -27.40
N LEU A 298 -10.99 -20.66 -26.51
CA LEU A 298 -11.26 -20.04 -25.22
C LEU A 298 -11.81 -18.63 -25.40
N THR A 299 -12.90 -18.34 -24.68
CA THR A 299 -13.54 -17.04 -24.72
C THR A 299 -12.87 -16.07 -23.74
N PRO A 300 -12.72 -14.78 -24.12
CA PRO A 300 -12.19 -13.76 -23.22
C PRO A 300 -13.07 -13.56 -21.98
N ARG A 301 -12.45 -13.21 -20.85
CA ARG A 301 -13.11 -12.95 -19.56
C ARG A 301 -12.95 -11.50 -19.14
N SER A 302 -14.02 -10.92 -18.60
CA SER A 302 -14.08 -9.55 -18.10
C SER A 302 -15.06 -9.47 -16.92
N PRO A 303 -14.80 -8.63 -15.90
CA PRO A 303 -13.56 -7.86 -15.71
C PRO A 303 -12.37 -8.76 -15.33
N TYR A 304 -11.15 -8.39 -15.70
CA TYR A 304 -9.92 -9.14 -15.39
C TYR A 304 -9.09 -8.47 -14.30
N GLY A 305 -8.86 -9.17 -13.19
CA GLY A 305 -8.07 -8.69 -12.06
C GLY A 305 -6.56 -8.87 -12.30
N GLN A 306 -5.81 -7.77 -12.35
CA GLN A 306 -4.36 -7.84 -12.47
C GLN A 306 -3.73 -8.18 -11.13
N HIS A 307 -2.87 -9.19 -11.10
CA HIS A 307 -2.23 -9.72 -9.88
C HIS A 307 -1.07 -8.82 -9.40
N HIS A 308 -1.33 -7.52 -9.25
CA HIS A 308 -0.31 -6.52 -8.92
C HIS A 308 0.06 -6.50 -7.43
N PHE A 309 -0.91 -6.67 -6.52
CA PHE A 309 -0.72 -6.79 -5.07
C PHE A 309 0.25 -5.75 -4.46
N VAL A 310 0.24 -4.53 -4.99
CA VAL A 310 1.16 -3.48 -4.54
C VAL A 310 0.64 -2.82 -3.27
N GLY A 311 1.54 -2.55 -2.33
CA GLY A 311 1.31 -1.78 -1.10
C GLY A 311 2.24 -0.56 -1.03
N GLY A 312 2.84 -0.29 0.14
CA GLY A 312 3.80 0.82 0.31
C GLY A 312 5.29 0.43 0.19
N ASN A 313 5.64 -0.86 0.19
CA ASN A 313 6.99 -1.32 0.50
C ASN A 313 8.00 -1.22 -0.66
N VAL A 314 8.24 -0.01 -1.17
CA VAL A 314 9.25 0.26 -2.23
C VAL A 314 10.64 -0.18 -1.78
N PHE A 315 11.03 0.17 -0.55
CA PHE A 315 12.35 -0.18 0.02
C PHE A 315 12.66 -1.67 -0.09
N MET A 316 11.77 -2.55 0.37
CA MET A 316 12.03 -3.99 0.28
C MET A 316 11.98 -4.50 -1.17
N LEU A 317 11.14 -3.93 -2.04
CA LEU A 317 11.13 -4.32 -3.45
C LEU A 317 12.46 -3.97 -4.15
N GLU A 318 13.07 -2.83 -3.82
CA GLU A 318 14.40 -2.45 -4.29
C GLU A 318 15.49 -3.36 -3.71
N LEU A 319 15.45 -3.61 -2.39
CA LEU A 319 16.38 -4.54 -1.74
C LEU A 319 16.30 -5.95 -2.36
N LEU A 320 15.10 -6.48 -2.60
CA LEU A 320 14.88 -7.77 -3.26
C LEU A 320 15.45 -7.75 -4.69
N LYS A 321 15.17 -6.69 -5.47
CA LYS A 321 15.69 -6.52 -6.83
C LYS A 321 17.22 -6.54 -6.89
N ASP A 322 17.88 -5.91 -5.93
CA ASP A 322 19.35 -5.82 -5.89
C ASP A 322 20.00 -7.13 -5.39
N ASN A 323 19.20 -8.05 -4.84
CA ASN A 323 19.67 -9.30 -4.23
C ASN A 323 19.02 -10.56 -4.84
N ILE A 324 18.53 -10.50 -6.09
CA ILE A 324 17.81 -11.60 -6.77
C ILE A 324 18.55 -12.94 -6.65
N ASP A 325 19.82 -13.00 -7.05
CA ASP A 325 20.59 -14.24 -7.06
C ASP A 325 20.87 -14.75 -5.63
N ALA A 326 21.21 -13.84 -4.71
CA ALA A 326 21.54 -14.17 -3.33
C ALA A 326 20.34 -14.75 -2.56
N LEU A 327 19.13 -14.27 -2.86
CA LEU A 327 17.88 -14.72 -2.25
C LEU A 327 17.18 -15.83 -3.07
N MET A 328 17.76 -16.19 -4.23
CA MET A 328 17.19 -17.14 -5.19
C MET A 328 15.75 -16.74 -5.58
N LEU A 329 15.53 -15.46 -5.87
CA LEU A 329 14.23 -14.95 -6.31
C LEU A 329 13.97 -15.38 -7.74
N THR A 330 12.70 -15.59 -8.05
CA THR A 330 12.31 -16.08 -9.37
C THR A 330 12.16 -14.92 -10.36
N SER A 331 11.80 -13.72 -9.92
CA SER A 331 11.52 -12.57 -10.79
C SER A 331 12.78 -11.92 -11.38
N SER A 332 12.64 -11.28 -12.55
CA SER A 332 13.70 -10.44 -13.14
C SER A 332 13.68 -9.01 -12.61
N SER A 333 14.80 -8.29 -12.77
CA SER A 333 14.91 -6.88 -12.39
C SER A 333 13.88 -5.98 -13.09
N VAL A 334 13.59 -6.24 -14.38
CA VAL A 334 12.60 -5.49 -15.15
C VAL A 334 11.17 -5.66 -14.59
N ARG A 335 10.85 -6.85 -14.09
CA ARG A 335 9.55 -7.10 -13.45
C ARG A 335 9.48 -6.46 -12.07
N PHE A 336 10.58 -6.47 -11.30
CA PHE A 336 10.67 -5.67 -10.07
C PHE A 336 10.50 -4.18 -10.35
N ASP A 337 11.17 -3.62 -11.37
CA ASP A 337 10.99 -2.21 -11.77
C ASP A 337 9.52 -1.87 -12.06
N SER A 338 8.80 -2.79 -12.70
CA SER A 338 7.37 -2.64 -12.97
C SER A 338 6.54 -2.61 -11.69
N THR A 339 6.86 -3.48 -10.72
CA THR A 339 6.19 -3.52 -9.40
C THR A 339 6.54 -2.29 -8.57
N ILE A 340 7.80 -1.89 -8.49
CA ILE A 340 8.27 -0.66 -7.82
C ILE A 340 7.56 0.56 -8.39
N ALA A 341 7.44 0.66 -9.72
CA ALA A 341 6.73 1.77 -10.36
C ALA A 341 5.22 1.78 -10.02
N ARG A 342 4.57 0.62 -9.89
CA ARG A 342 3.18 0.52 -9.44
C ARG A 342 3.02 0.91 -7.97
N THR A 343 3.90 0.43 -7.09
CA THR A 343 3.95 0.77 -5.65
C THR A 343 4.16 2.27 -5.45
N THR A 344 5.09 2.88 -6.19
CA THR A 344 5.37 4.31 -6.12
C THR A 344 4.17 5.15 -6.58
N ARG A 345 3.52 4.77 -7.70
CA ARG A 345 2.29 5.45 -8.14
C ARG A 345 1.14 5.30 -7.15
N LEU A 346 0.98 4.13 -6.52
CA LEU A 346 -0.05 3.94 -5.49
C LEU A 346 0.15 4.93 -4.33
N LEU A 347 1.39 5.04 -3.84
CA LEU A 347 1.75 6.00 -2.79
C LEU A 347 1.50 7.44 -3.23
N GLN A 348 1.91 7.82 -4.44
CA GLN A 348 1.86 9.22 -4.90
C GLN A 348 0.46 9.71 -5.32
N ASP A 349 -0.33 8.82 -5.89
CA ASP A 349 -1.57 9.20 -6.58
C ASP A 349 -2.84 8.77 -5.84
N GLN A 350 -2.78 7.73 -5.00
CA GLN A 350 -3.98 7.06 -4.47
C GLN A 350 -4.00 6.90 -2.94
N THR A 351 -2.99 7.40 -2.24
CA THR A 351 -2.86 7.18 -0.78
C THR A 351 -3.33 8.36 0.05
N LEU A 352 -3.00 9.58 -0.36
CA LEU A 352 -3.15 10.75 0.50
C LEU A 352 -3.47 12.03 -0.29
N LEU A 353 -4.35 12.86 0.26
CA LEU A 353 -4.45 14.28 -0.09
C LEU A 353 -3.72 15.13 0.95
N LEU A 354 -3.08 16.20 0.48
CA LEU A 354 -2.32 17.15 1.28
C LEU A 354 -2.82 18.55 0.97
N GLU A 355 -3.15 19.31 2.01
CA GLU A 355 -3.50 20.72 1.94
C GLU A 355 -2.68 21.52 2.96
N THR A 356 -2.09 22.62 2.51
CA THR A 356 -1.25 23.51 3.30
C THR A 356 -1.85 24.91 3.23
N THR A 357 -2.12 25.50 4.38
CA THR A 357 -2.80 26.81 4.47
C THR A 357 -2.08 27.71 5.47
N VAL A 358 -1.80 28.95 5.08
CA VAL A 358 -1.34 29.98 6.02
C VAL A 358 -2.55 30.60 6.69
N MET A 359 -2.69 30.38 7.99
CA MET A 359 -3.84 30.84 8.79
C MET A 359 -3.66 32.27 9.24
N ASP A 360 -2.47 32.60 9.74
CA ASP A 360 -2.07 33.97 10.06
C ASP A 360 -0.56 34.14 9.85
N ARG A 361 -0.13 35.38 9.62
CA ARG A 361 1.28 35.71 9.53
C ARG A 361 1.56 37.10 10.05
N THR A 362 2.52 37.17 10.96
CA THR A 362 3.07 38.39 11.54
C THR A 362 4.59 38.44 11.29
N PRO A 363 5.27 39.57 11.56
CA PRO A 363 6.72 39.61 11.48
C PRO A 363 7.42 38.64 12.43
N THR A 364 6.76 38.16 13.49
CA THR A 364 7.36 37.28 14.50
C THR A 364 7.00 35.81 14.33
N GLN A 365 5.84 35.50 13.74
CA GLN A 365 5.30 34.14 13.67
C GLN A 365 4.42 33.97 12.43
N ALA A 366 4.47 32.79 11.80
CA ALA A 366 3.50 32.33 10.82
C ALA A 366 2.80 31.08 11.36
N ASP A 367 1.47 31.08 11.33
CA ASP A 367 0.63 29.93 11.68
C ASP A 367 0.24 29.21 10.39
N ILE A 368 0.69 27.97 10.24
CA ILE A 368 0.54 27.17 9.01
C ILE A 368 -0.13 25.85 9.37
N ASP A 369 -1.26 25.57 8.76
CA ASP A 369 -1.96 24.29 8.90
C ASP A 369 -1.55 23.36 7.77
N VAL A 370 -1.17 22.13 8.13
CA VAL A 370 -0.93 21.04 7.19
C VAL A 370 -1.97 19.96 7.43
N LYS A 371 -2.94 19.87 6.53
CA LYS A 371 -4.02 18.89 6.58
C LYS A 371 -3.71 17.69 5.70
N LEU A 372 -3.84 16.50 6.27
CA LEU A 372 -3.73 15.22 5.59
C LEU A 372 -5.10 14.55 5.52
N ILE A 373 -5.45 13.96 4.38
CA ILE A 373 -6.67 13.14 4.23
C ILE A 373 -6.27 11.79 3.65
N ASN A 374 -6.57 10.72 4.38
CA ASN A 374 -6.33 9.36 3.95
C ASN A 374 -7.33 8.94 2.86
N LEU A 375 -6.81 8.41 1.76
CA LEU A 375 -7.61 7.85 0.66
C LEU A 375 -7.67 6.33 0.69
N ALA A 376 -6.90 5.68 1.56
CA ALA A 376 -6.98 4.24 1.75
C ALA A 376 -8.22 3.86 2.56
N GLY A 377 -8.76 2.67 2.28
CA GLY A 377 -9.86 2.09 3.05
C GLY A 377 -9.45 1.54 4.41
N HIS A 378 -8.20 1.67 4.83
CA HIS A 378 -7.66 1.22 6.12
C HIS A 378 -6.76 2.34 6.68
N LYS A 379 -6.13 2.16 7.85
CA LYS A 379 -5.23 3.19 8.36
C LYS A 379 -4.06 3.44 7.38
N PHE A 380 -3.49 4.64 7.35
CA PHE A 380 -2.26 4.92 6.61
C PHE A 380 -1.14 5.40 7.55
N PRO A 381 0.00 4.67 7.59
CA PRO A 381 0.23 3.36 6.97
C PRO A 381 -0.43 2.19 7.75
N SER A 382 -0.96 1.17 7.06
CA SER A 382 -1.47 -0.06 7.72
C SER A 382 -0.45 -1.20 7.69
N GLY A 383 -0.80 -2.32 8.33
CA GLY A 383 -0.03 -3.56 8.36
C GLY A 383 1.07 -3.56 9.42
N TYR A 384 2.22 -4.09 9.06
CA TYR A 384 3.32 -4.40 9.98
C TYR A 384 3.80 -3.18 10.80
N PRO A 385 3.97 -3.26 12.15
CA PRO A 385 4.23 -2.11 13.02
C PRO A 385 5.45 -1.23 12.68
N SER A 386 6.42 -1.74 11.91
CA SER A 386 7.57 -0.93 11.44
C SER A 386 7.20 0.23 10.50
N ARG A 387 6.01 0.22 9.89
CA ARG A 387 5.65 1.21 8.87
C ARG A 387 5.35 2.56 9.54
N ARG A 388 5.92 3.64 9.00
CA ARG A 388 5.61 5.01 9.41
C ARG A 388 5.49 5.96 8.23
N ALA A 389 4.73 7.03 8.42
CA ALA A 389 4.73 8.20 7.56
C ALA A 389 5.03 9.44 8.39
N PHE A 390 5.59 10.49 7.80
CA PHE A 390 5.89 11.73 8.53
C PHE A 390 5.78 12.97 7.63
N ILE A 391 5.51 14.12 8.23
CA ILE A 391 5.42 15.41 7.54
C ILE A 391 6.77 16.11 7.61
N GLU A 392 7.28 16.54 6.46
CA GLU A 392 8.34 17.54 6.38
C GLU A 392 7.71 18.89 6.00
N LEU A 393 7.89 19.91 6.84
CA LEU A 393 7.56 21.30 6.51
C LEU A 393 8.83 22.10 6.29
N HIS A 394 8.96 22.74 5.12
CA HIS A 394 10.09 23.60 4.77
C HIS A 394 9.61 24.99 4.37
N VAL A 395 9.96 26.01 5.18
CA VAL A 395 9.66 27.42 4.92
C VAL A 395 10.94 28.13 4.52
N GLN A 396 10.90 28.78 3.37
CA GLN A 396 12.04 29.49 2.78
C GLN A 396 11.71 30.96 2.50
N ASP A 397 12.72 31.82 2.58
CA ASP A 397 12.64 33.20 2.11
C ASP A 397 12.65 33.31 0.57
N ASP A 398 12.57 34.53 0.06
CA ASP A 398 12.59 34.86 -1.37
C ASP A 398 13.95 34.64 -2.05
N GLU A 399 15.03 34.48 -1.28
CA GLU A 399 16.37 34.11 -1.76
C GLU A 399 16.61 32.58 -1.73
N GLY A 400 15.67 31.82 -1.16
CA GLY A 400 15.75 30.37 -0.99
C GLY A 400 16.46 29.91 0.29
N ASN A 401 16.78 30.82 1.21
CA ASN A 401 17.33 30.45 2.52
C ASN A 401 16.23 29.85 3.41
N THR A 402 16.60 28.88 4.25
CA THR A 402 15.66 28.24 5.18
C THR A 402 15.35 29.16 6.34
N ILE A 403 14.06 29.43 6.57
CA ILE A 403 13.54 30.10 7.77
C ILE A 403 13.21 29.07 8.84
N PHE A 404 12.57 27.97 8.42
CA PHE A 404 12.16 26.87 9.30
C PHE A 404 12.14 25.56 8.53
N ARG A 405 12.63 24.48 9.14
CA ARG A 405 12.46 23.13 8.62
C ARG A 405 12.25 22.13 9.76
N SER A 406 11.20 21.33 9.67
CA SER A 406 10.85 20.27 10.62
C SER A 406 10.52 18.99 9.86
N GLY A 407 10.79 17.83 10.47
CA GLY A 407 10.44 16.51 9.92
C GLY A 407 11.20 16.11 8.66
N ASN A 408 12.37 16.71 8.40
CA ASN A 408 13.34 16.14 7.46
C ASN A 408 14.04 14.92 8.10
N TRP A 409 14.98 14.30 7.40
CA TRP A 409 15.77 13.18 7.92
C TRP A 409 17.27 13.46 7.91
N GLU A 410 17.99 12.67 8.68
CA GLU A 410 19.45 12.67 8.84
C GLU A 410 20.14 11.77 7.80
N PRO A 411 21.48 11.81 7.64
CA PRO A 411 22.20 10.97 6.69
C PRO A 411 22.04 9.45 6.89
N ASP A 412 21.61 9.01 8.08
CA ASP A 412 21.26 7.62 8.40
C ASP A 412 19.79 7.29 8.09
N TYR A 413 19.06 8.22 7.48
CA TYR A 413 17.64 8.15 7.14
C TYR A 413 16.68 8.17 8.34
N GLU A 414 17.16 8.44 9.55
CA GLU A 414 16.29 8.65 10.71
C GLU A 414 15.63 10.03 10.66
N VAL A 415 14.40 10.15 11.16
CA VAL A 415 13.68 11.43 11.14
C VAL A 415 14.34 12.39 12.12
N HIS A 416 14.68 13.59 11.65
CA HIS A 416 15.19 14.67 12.49
C HIS A 416 14.12 15.08 13.49
N GLY A 417 14.51 15.23 14.75
CA GLY A 417 13.58 15.54 15.83
C GLY A 417 12.88 14.32 16.44
N HIS A 418 13.17 13.09 16.00
CA HIS A 418 12.60 11.89 16.62
C HIS A 418 13.15 11.66 18.04
N ASP A 419 12.27 11.67 19.03
CA ASP A 419 12.53 11.41 20.44
C ASP A 419 13.15 10.03 20.70
N ALA A 420 13.93 9.90 21.77
CA ALA A 420 14.76 8.71 22.04
C ALA A 420 13.97 7.39 22.01
N ASP A 421 12.80 7.35 22.65
CA ASP A 421 11.93 6.18 22.64
C ASP A 421 11.07 6.18 21.37
N TYR A 422 10.10 7.10 21.30
CA TYR A 422 9.25 7.34 20.15
C TYR A 422 8.69 8.76 20.19
N GLU A 423 8.32 9.29 19.03
CA GLU A 423 7.79 10.64 18.92
C GLU A 423 6.33 10.68 19.40
N PRO A 424 5.90 11.64 20.25
CA PRO A 424 4.48 11.80 20.56
C PRO A 424 3.67 12.21 19.32
N HIS A 425 2.34 12.17 19.43
CA HIS A 425 1.50 12.86 18.45
C HIS A 425 1.59 14.37 18.71
N HIS A 426 1.92 15.16 17.69
CA HIS A 426 1.93 16.62 17.74
C HIS A 426 0.72 17.19 17.00
N ASP A 427 -0.19 17.76 17.78
CA ASP A 427 -1.23 18.68 17.28
C ASP A 427 -0.61 20.01 16.84
N VAL A 428 0.36 20.52 17.64
CA VAL A 428 1.07 21.77 17.38
C VAL A 428 2.59 21.57 17.37
N ILE A 429 3.25 22.01 16.29
CA ILE A 429 4.71 22.04 16.15
C ILE A 429 5.20 23.49 16.23
N ILE A 430 6.13 23.76 17.15
CA ILE A 430 6.67 25.11 17.41
C ILE A 430 8.19 25.20 17.25
N SER A 431 8.86 24.09 16.95
CA SER A 431 10.31 23.99 16.87
C SER A 431 10.76 23.00 15.80
N GLU A 432 11.97 23.18 15.28
CA GLU A 432 12.57 22.35 14.22
C GLU A 432 12.94 20.94 14.69
N ASP A 433 13.09 20.75 16.01
CA ASP A 433 13.41 19.48 16.66
C ASP A 433 12.17 18.63 16.98
N GLN A 434 10.98 19.03 16.52
CA GLN A 434 9.75 18.25 16.62
C GLN A 434 9.37 17.73 15.23
N ALA A 435 8.78 16.53 15.15
CA ALA A 435 8.31 15.98 13.88
C ALA A 435 6.96 15.29 14.05
N GLN A 436 6.01 15.51 13.15
CA GLN A 436 4.77 14.73 13.15
C GLN A 436 5.01 13.39 12.46
N ILE A 437 5.01 12.31 13.24
CA ILE A 437 5.20 10.93 12.77
C ILE A 437 3.92 10.11 13.03
N TYR A 438 3.37 9.53 11.96
CA TYR A 438 2.23 8.62 11.94
C TYR A 438 2.72 7.17 11.96
N GLU A 439 2.57 6.50 13.10
CA GLU A 439 3.14 5.17 13.36
C GLU A 439 2.37 4.39 14.44
N MET A 440 2.64 3.10 14.53
CA MET A 440 2.27 2.27 15.68
C MET A 440 3.50 2.02 16.54
N VAL A 441 3.38 2.26 17.84
CA VAL A 441 4.41 1.97 18.84
C VAL A 441 3.84 0.96 19.84
N MET A 442 4.51 -0.18 19.94
CA MET A 442 4.14 -1.27 20.83
C MET A 442 4.86 -1.11 22.18
N GLY A 443 4.13 -1.37 23.26
CA GLY A 443 4.65 -1.44 24.62
C GLY A 443 4.60 -2.86 25.13
N ASP A 444 5.63 -3.26 25.88
CA ASP A 444 5.69 -4.54 26.56
C ASP A 444 4.80 -4.57 27.82
N VAL A 445 4.87 -5.66 28.59
CA VAL A 445 4.12 -5.83 29.83
C VAL A 445 4.48 -4.83 30.95
N ASN A 446 5.60 -4.13 30.84
CA ASN A 446 6.00 -3.04 31.75
C ASN A 446 5.60 -1.65 31.24
N GLY A 447 5.14 -1.56 30.00
CA GLY A 447 4.86 -0.30 29.31
C GLY A 447 6.08 0.32 28.63
N ASP A 448 7.18 -0.43 28.50
CA ASP A 448 8.38 0.01 27.78
C ASP A 448 8.24 -0.28 26.29
N LYS A 449 8.77 0.60 25.43
CA LYS A 449 8.75 0.38 23.97
C LYS A 449 9.44 -0.95 23.61
N THR A 450 8.81 -1.73 22.76
CA THR A 450 9.37 -2.97 22.19
C THR A 450 9.14 -3.04 20.69
N THR A 451 10.08 -3.62 19.95
CA THR A 451 9.84 -4.08 18.57
C THR A 451 9.67 -5.59 18.49
N VAL A 452 9.99 -6.34 19.56
CA VAL A 452 9.71 -7.78 19.70
C VAL A 452 8.20 -7.99 19.74
N LEU A 453 7.68 -8.74 18.76
CA LEU A 453 6.24 -8.88 18.52
C LEU A 453 5.58 -9.68 19.64
N GLU A 454 6.20 -10.79 20.06
CA GLU A 454 5.66 -11.64 21.12
C GLU A 454 5.60 -10.91 22.49
N ARG A 455 6.43 -9.89 22.69
CA ARG A 455 6.44 -9.07 23.91
C ARG A 455 5.42 -7.94 23.88
N ALA A 456 4.89 -7.58 22.72
CA ALA A 456 3.92 -6.49 22.62
C ALA A 456 2.67 -6.83 23.43
N ALA A 457 2.25 -5.94 24.32
CA ALA A 457 1.11 -6.15 25.21
C ALA A 457 0.12 -4.98 25.18
N THR A 458 0.58 -3.77 24.90
CA THR A 458 -0.28 -2.58 24.83
C THR A 458 0.16 -1.65 23.70
N PRO A 459 -0.76 -0.94 23.03
CA PRO A 459 -0.38 0.12 22.10
C PRO A 459 0.00 1.38 22.91
N LEU A 460 1.26 1.80 22.83
CA LEU A 460 1.71 3.07 23.42
C LEU A 460 1.27 4.27 22.57
N LYS A 461 1.27 4.06 21.25
CA LYS A 461 0.81 5.01 20.24
C LYS A 461 0.30 4.24 19.03
N ASP A 462 -0.81 4.69 18.46
CA ASP A 462 -1.29 4.34 17.13
C ASP A 462 -2.09 5.55 16.64
N ASN A 463 -1.34 6.53 16.12
CA ASN A 463 -1.89 7.73 15.51
C ASN A 463 -1.93 7.61 13.98
N ARG A 464 -1.76 6.42 13.40
CA ARG A 464 -1.78 6.24 11.94
C ARG A 464 -3.11 6.77 11.39
N LEU A 465 -3.08 7.50 10.27
CA LEU A 465 -4.24 8.21 9.75
C LEU A 465 -5.40 7.26 9.51
N THR A 466 -6.55 7.51 10.11
CA THR A 466 -7.74 6.65 9.97
C THR A 466 -8.33 6.73 8.56
N PRO A 467 -9.05 5.70 8.07
CA PRO A 467 -9.80 5.81 6.83
C PRO A 467 -11.05 6.69 6.99
N LEU A 468 -11.63 7.10 5.86
CA LEU A 468 -12.91 7.81 5.85
C LEU A 468 -14.00 6.99 6.55
N SER A 469 -14.84 7.65 7.36
CA SER A 469 -15.92 7.02 8.14
C SER A 469 -15.44 6.02 9.20
N PHE A 470 -14.25 6.24 9.77
CA PHE A 470 -13.76 5.49 10.92
C PHE A 470 -14.37 6.02 12.23
N PHE A 471 -15.02 5.16 13.00
CA PHE A 471 -15.70 5.53 14.24
C PHE A 471 -15.18 4.76 15.45
N THR A 472 -15.06 5.44 16.60
CA THR A 472 -14.68 4.80 17.88
C THR A 472 -15.80 3.95 18.48
N THR A 473 -17.03 4.10 17.97
CA THR A 473 -18.20 3.29 18.33
C THR A 473 -18.41 2.06 17.46
N SER A 474 -17.52 1.79 16.51
CA SER A 474 -17.59 0.61 15.65
C SER A 474 -17.42 -0.68 16.45
N GLU A 475 -18.06 -1.76 16.02
CA GLU A 475 -17.99 -3.06 16.70
C GLU A 475 -16.60 -3.70 16.64
N VAL A 476 -15.76 -3.30 15.68
CA VAL A 476 -14.38 -3.77 15.51
C VAL A 476 -13.34 -2.78 16.05
N TYR A 477 -13.77 -1.71 16.74
CA TYR A 477 -12.86 -0.67 17.23
C TYR A 477 -11.84 -1.20 18.25
N ASP A 478 -12.20 -2.24 19.01
CA ASP A 478 -11.33 -2.93 19.96
C ASP A 478 -10.03 -3.46 19.35
N THR A 479 -10.02 -3.75 18.04
CA THR A 479 -8.83 -4.22 17.32
C THR A 479 -8.11 -3.14 16.51
N CYS A 480 -8.71 -1.96 16.34
CA CYS A 480 -8.12 -0.87 15.54
C CYS A 480 -8.03 0.45 16.31
N VAL A 481 -7.92 0.37 17.64
CA VAL A 481 -7.92 1.52 18.55
C VAL A 481 -6.99 2.65 18.11
N ILE A 482 -7.42 3.89 18.35
CA ILE A 482 -6.53 5.05 18.30
C ILE A 482 -5.83 5.14 19.67
N ALA A 483 -4.51 5.24 19.67
CA ALA A 483 -3.71 5.31 20.90
C ALA A 483 -2.70 6.44 20.83
N GLY A 484 -2.41 7.09 21.97
CA GLY A 484 -1.40 8.15 22.04
C GLY A 484 -1.77 9.46 21.35
N VAL A 485 -3.00 9.63 20.85
CA VAL A 485 -3.55 10.92 20.37
C VAL A 485 -4.23 11.63 21.54
N PRO A 486 -3.85 12.87 21.88
CA PRO A 486 -4.45 13.61 23.00
C PRO A 486 -5.96 13.86 22.79
N PRO A 487 -6.83 13.68 23.80
CA PRO A 487 -8.26 13.95 23.65
C PRO A 487 -8.63 15.40 23.28
N GLU A 488 -7.75 16.34 23.61
CA GLU A 488 -7.83 17.76 23.28
C GLU A 488 -7.57 18.08 21.80
N ASP A 489 -6.96 17.15 21.06
CA ASP A 489 -6.86 17.25 19.61
C ASP A 489 -8.27 17.16 19.01
N ILE A 490 -8.68 18.26 18.37
CA ILE A 490 -10.03 18.41 17.81
C ILE A 490 -10.07 18.09 16.31
N ASP A 491 -8.94 17.77 15.69
CA ASP A 491 -8.78 17.65 14.25
C ASP A 491 -8.52 16.20 13.81
N PHE A 492 -7.86 15.39 14.66
CA PHE A 492 -7.61 13.98 14.37
C PHE A 492 -8.91 13.17 14.22
N ASN A 493 -9.13 12.65 13.01
CA ASN A 493 -10.32 11.93 12.58
C ASN A 493 -11.65 12.69 12.81
N LYS A 494 -11.61 14.02 12.97
CA LYS A 494 -12.79 14.84 13.20
C LYS A 494 -13.03 15.84 12.07
N TYR A 495 -14.29 16.19 11.86
CA TYR A 495 -14.70 17.33 11.04
C TYR A 495 -14.69 18.62 11.89
N GLU A 496 -14.73 19.80 11.27
CA GLU A 496 -14.78 21.11 11.96
C GLU A 496 -15.92 21.22 13.00
N GLY A 497 -17.00 20.46 12.84
CA GLY A 497 -18.12 20.36 13.79
C GLY A 497 -17.90 19.41 14.98
N GLY A 498 -16.75 18.74 15.07
CA GLY A 498 -16.37 17.80 16.13
C GLY A 498 -16.90 16.37 15.96
N SER A 499 -17.63 16.06 14.88
CA SER A 499 -18.04 14.69 14.56
C SER A 499 -16.86 13.87 14.04
N GLU A 500 -16.78 12.60 14.43
CA GLU A 500 -15.75 11.65 13.96
C GLU A 500 -15.96 11.22 12.49
N GLY A 501 -14.96 10.53 11.95
CA GLY A 501 -15.02 9.85 10.66
C GLY A 501 -14.56 10.69 9.48
N SER A 502 -13.73 11.72 9.72
CA SER A 502 -13.16 12.53 8.63
C SER A 502 -12.05 11.81 7.87
N GLY A 503 -11.39 10.82 8.48
CA GLY A 503 -10.20 10.20 7.90
C GLY A 503 -9.06 11.20 7.67
N SER A 504 -9.07 12.32 8.39
CA SER A 504 -8.09 13.40 8.25
C SER A 504 -7.41 13.74 9.56
N ASP A 505 -6.31 14.46 9.47
CA ASP A 505 -5.62 15.08 10.59
C ASP A 505 -5.10 16.46 10.15
N ILE A 506 -4.94 17.40 11.09
CA ILE A 506 -4.34 18.71 10.84
C ILE A 506 -3.20 18.90 11.84
N THR A 507 -2.00 19.14 11.34
CA THR A 507 -0.87 19.56 12.18
C THR A 507 -0.70 21.07 12.05
N HIS A 508 -0.72 21.76 13.19
CA HIS A 508 -0.59 23.20 13.28
C HIS A 508 0.87 23.62 13.54
N TYR A 509 1.49 24.32 12.59
CA TYR A 509 2.86 24.81 12.74
C TYR A 509 2.87 26.28 13.14
N GLN A 510 3.60 26.60 14.22
CA GLN A 510 3.88 27.98 14.64
C GLN A 510 5.34 28.31 14.32
N VAL A 511 5.56 28.84 13.12
CA VAL A 511 6.89 29.06 12.57
C VAL A 511 7.43 30.41 13.03
N PRO A 512 8.58 30.46 13.74
CA PRO A 512 9.20 31.72 14.14
C PRO A 512 9.79 32.45 12.93
N MET A 513 9.24 33.62 12.60
CA MET A 513 9.63 34.37 11.39
C MET A 513 10.86 35.26 11.58
N GLY A 514 11.33 35.46 12.81
CA GLY A 514 12.57 36.21 13.09
C GLY A 514 12.57 37.67 12.60
N GLY A 515 11.40 38.28 12.37
CA GLY A 515 11.26 39.62 11.78
C GLY A 515 11.09 39.63 10.26
N TYR A 516 11.11 38.48 9.58
CA TYR A 516 11.03 38.38 8.13
C TYR A 516 9.61 38.65 7.60
N THR A 517 9.49 39.70 6.78
CA THR A 517 8.22 40.15 6.20
C THR A 517 8.14 39.97 4.68
N GLY A 518 9.16 39.39 4.03
CA GLY A 518 9.18 39.16 2.58
C GLY A 518 8.26 38.02 2.15
N ALA A 519 8.30 37.66 0.86
CA ALA A 519 7.55 36.50 0.39
C ALA A 519 8.15 35.22 0.96
N VAL A 520 7.32 34.25 1.34
CA VAL A 520 7.81 32.93 1.79
C VAL A 520 7.31 31.84 0.87
N THR A 521 8.18 30.88 0.57
CA THR A 521 7.80 29.62 -0.07
C THR A 521 7.64 28.58 1.02
N ILE A 522 6.45 27.98 1.11
CA ILE A 522 6.13 26.95 2.10
C ILE A 522 5.92 25.66 1.33
N THR A 523 6.74 24.66 1.60
CA THR A 523 6.65 23.34 0.99
C THR A 523 6.39 22.31 2.07
N ALA A 524 5.24 21.65 2.01
CA ALA A 524 4.92 20.49 2.85
C ALA A 524 5.09 19.22 2.03
N LYS A 525 5.72 18.21 2.62
CA LYS A 525 5.88 16.88 2.03
C LYS A 525 5.46 15.82 3.04
N VAL A 526 4.88 14.74 2.53
CA VAL A 526 4.64 13.54 3.32
C VAL A 526 5.52 12.43 2.77
N TRP A 527 6.26 11.81 3.68
CA TRP A 527 7.23 10.76 3.40
C TRP A 527 6.77 9.45 4.03
N TYR A 528 7.21 8.33 3.45
CA TYR A 528 6.90 6.99 3.94
C TYR A 528 8.18 6.16 4.13
N GLN A 529 8.26 5.43 5.24
CA GLN A 529 9.33 4.47 5.51
C GLN A 529 8.76 3.11 5.88
N SER A 530 9.27 2.08 5.21
CA SER A 530 8.93 0.69 5.51
C SER A 530 9.78 0.12 6.62
N ALA A 531 11.07 0.41 6.63
CA ALA A 531 12.04 -0.18 7.54
C ALA A 531 12.88 0.92 8.23
N PRO A 532 12.30 1.67 9.18
CA PRO A 532 13.00 2.76 9.86
C PRO A 532 14.28 2.30 10.57
N PRO A 533 15.36 3.08 10.54
CA PRO A 533 16.63 2.73 11.20
C PRO A 533 16.46 2.36 12.68
N ARG A 534 15.80 3.22 13.48
CA ARG A 534 15.58 2.95 14.92
C ARG A 534 14.72 1.72 15.21
N TRP A 535 13.84 1.34 14.29
CA TRP A 535 13.07 0.10 14.48
C TRP A 535 14.00 -1.12 14.35
N MET A 536 15.01 -1.06 13.47
CA MET A 536 15.91 -2.19 13.22
C MET A 536 16.93 -2.41 14.35
N GLU A 537 17.23 -1.39 15.16
CA GLU A 537 18.28 -1.42 16.18
C GLU A 537 18.16 -2.61 17.15
N GLU A 538 16.96 -2.88 17.67
CA GLU A 538 16.74 -3.98 18.63
C GLU A 538 17.06 -5.34 17.99
N MET A 539 16.62 -5.56 16.75
CA MET A 539 16.95 -6.77 15.99
C MET A 539 18.44 -6.86 15.67
N PHE A 540 19.07 -5.75 15.27
CA PHE A 540 20.49 -5.70 14.95
C PHE A 540 21.42 -5.78 16.17
N ALA A 541 20.89 -5.75 17.38
CA ALA A 541 21.64 -6.10 18.59
C ALA A 541 21.94 -7.61 18.71
N TYR A 542 21.22 -8.46 17.95
CA TYR A 542 21.41 -9.91 17.91
C TYR A 542 22.28 -10.34 16.73
N ASN A 543 22.76 -11.59 16.76
CA ASN A 543 23.57 -12.17 15.70
C ASN A 543 23.07 -13.59 15.39
N THR A 544 22.48 -13.75 14.21
CA THR A 544 22.09 -15.02 13.59
C THR A 544 22.37 -14.91 12.09
N ALA A 545 22.41 -16.04 11.37
CA ALA A 545 22.70 -16.01 9.94
C ALA A 545 21.67 -15.16 9.17
N GLU A 546 20.39 -15.21 9.54
CA GLU A 546 19.33 -14.43 8.91
C GLU A 546 19.45 -12.94 9.23
N ILE A 547 19.73 -12.59 10.49
CA ILE A 547 19.89 -11.18 10.92
C ILE A 547 21.11 -10.56 10.25
N ASP A 548 22.24 -11.25 10.23
CA ASP A 548 23.48 -10.74 9.64
C ASP A 548 23.36 -10.59 8.11
N THR A 549 22.65 -11.51 7.46
CA THR A 549 22.34 -11.43 6.02
C THR A 549 21.48 -10.20 5.73
N PHE A 550 20.37 -10.03 6.46
CA PHE A 550 19.49 -8.87 6.26
C PHE A 550 20.19 -7.56 6.60
N ARG A 551 20.96 -7.49 7.69
CA ARG A 551 21.74 -6.29 8.06
C ARG A 551 22.66 -5.87 6.92
N THR A 552 23.40 -6.80 6.33
CA THR A 552 24.30 -6.53 5.21
C THR A 552 23.55 -5.96 4.01
N MET A 553 22.38 -6.50 3.68
CA MET A 553 21.54 -6.00 2.58
C MET A 553 20.92 -4.64 2.91
N TYR A 554 20.47 -4.43 4.15
CA TYR A 554 19.87 -3.20 4.64
C TYR A 554 20.86 -2.03 4.62
N GLU A 555 22.09 -2.24 5.13
CA GLU A 555 23.14 -1.22 5.15
C GLU A 555 23.65 -0.86 3.74
N ALA A 556 23.47 -1.75 2.76
CA ALA A 556 23.83 -1.51 1.37
C ALA A 556 22.71 -0.86 0.55
N ALA A 557 21.47 -0.90 1.03
CA ALA A 557 20.29 -0.40 0.33
C ALA A 557 20.17 1.13 0.44
N ASP A 558 19.47 1.74 -0.51
CA ASP A 558 19.06 3.15 -0.39
C ASP A 558 17.91 3.25 0.61
N GLY A 559 18.18 3.83 1.78
CA GLY A 559 17.19 4.04 2.84
C GLY A 559 16.32 5.29 2.67
N THR A 560 16.43 5.99 1.53
CA THR A 560 15.70 7.24 1.28
C THR A 560 14.19 7.04 1.46
N PRO A 561 13.52 7.83 2.33
CA PRO A 561 12.06 7.80 2.47
C PRO A 561 11.35 8.04 1.13
N VAL A 562 10.25 7.34 0.90
CA VAL A 562 9.48 7.45 -0.35
C VAL A 562 8.55 8.64 -0.27
N LEU A 563 8.58 9.53 -1.27
CA LEU A 563 7.65 10.66 -1.35
C LEU A 563 6.22 10.16 -1.61
N VAL A 564 5.29 10.50 -0.72
CA VAL A 564 3.86 10.22 -0.82
C VAL A 564 3.13 11.42 -1.43
N LYS A 565 3.36 12.62 -0.91
CA LYS A 565 2.71 13.82 -1.43
C LYS A 565 3.57 15.05 -1.18
N GLU A 566 3.44 16.03 -2.07
CA GLU A 566 4.08 17.34 -1.93
C GLU A 566 3.08 18.41 -2.31
N GLN A 567 3.12 19.52 -1.58
CA GLN A 567 2.46 20.77 -1.95
C GLN A 567 3.39 21.93 -1.64
N SER A 568 3.46 22.89 -2.56
CA SER A 568 4.21 24.12 -2.38
C SER A 568 3.29 25.31 -2.64
N ILE A 569 3.28 26.27 -1.70
CA ILE A 569 2.55 27.53 -1.80
C ILE A 569 3.50 28.71 -1.57
N VAL A 570 3.15 29.87 -2.11
CA VAL A 570 3.88 31.12 -1.86
C VAL A 570 2.96 32.07 -1.12
N ASP A 571 3.37 32.50 0.07
CA ASP A 571 2.67 33.52 0.84
C ASP A 571 3.36 34.89 0.70
N VAL A 572 2.54 35.87 0.32
CA VAL A 572 2.93 37.28 0.16
C VAL A 572 2.14 38.20 1.08
N SER A 573 1.43 37.66 2.08
CA SER A 573 0.53 38.41 2.97
C SER A 573 1.17 39.63 3.64
N LEU A 574 2.46 39.55 3.99
CA LEU A 574 3.26 40.66 4.53
C LEU A 574 4.24 41.28 3.54
N ALA A 575 4.39 40.69 2.36
CA ALA A 575 5.33 41.15 1.34
C ALA A 575 4.78 42.42 0.67
N VAL A 576 5.04 43.56 1.28
CA VAL A 576 4.85 44.86 0.64
C VAL A 576 6.17 45.23 0.00
N ASP A 577 6.23 45.21 -1.33
CA ASP A 577 7.33 45.83 -2.08
C ASP A 577 7.52 47.26 -1.53
N ASP A 578 8.66 47.55 -0.89
CA ASP A 578 8.93 48.92 -0.44
C ASP A 578 9.08 49.77 -1.69
N ILE A 579 8.03 50.52 -2.00
CA ILE A 579 7.97 51.43 -3.15
C ILE A 579 9.18 52.37 -3.21
N ARG A 580 9.87 52.60 -2.08
CA ARG A 580 11.12 53.34 -1.99
C ARG A 580 12.27 52.73 -2.80
N GLU A 581 12.38 51.41 -2.90
CA GLU A 581 13.45 50.74 -3.66
C GLU A 581 13.24 50.84 -5.17
N SER A 582 11.99 50.98 -5.62
CA SER A 582 11.65 51.22 -7.03
C SER A 582 11.94 52.66 -7.52
N GLY A 583 12.33 53.57 -6.61
CA GLY A 583 12.44 55.00 -6.87
C GLY A 583 11.10 55.73 -7.00
N LEU A 584 9.98 54.99 -6.94
CA LEU A 584 8.63 55.53 -6.96
C LEU A 584 8.34 56.25 -5.64
N ARG A 585 7.69 57.41 -5.72
CA ARG A 585 7.23 58.18 -4.57
C ARG A 585 5.75 58.44 -4.72
N ILE A 586 4.97 57.98 -3.74
CA ILE A 586 3.54 58.26 -3.64
C ILE A 586 3.31 59.18 -2.45
N PHE A 587 2.84 60.40 -2.70
CA PHE A 587 2.74 61.46 -1.68
C PHE A 587 1.71 62.55 -2.06
N PRO A 588 1.22 63.37 -1.12
CA PRO A 588 1.42 63.27 0.33
C PRO A 588 0.73 62.03 0.90
N ASN A 589 1.31 61.44 1.94
CA ASN A 589 0.65 60.41 2.74
C ASN A 589 0.94 60.75 4.21
N PRO A 590 -0.04 61.24 4.99
CA PRO A 590 -1.48 61.27 4.67
C PRO A 590 -1.92 62.34 3.64
N VAL A 591 -2.96 62.04 2.86
CA VAL A 591 -3.61 62.94 1.88
C VAL A 591 -4.68 63.79 2.58
N ARG A 592 -4.72 65.09 2.31
CA ARG A 592 -5.68 66.03 2.96
C ARG A 592 -6.67 66.70 1.99
N ASP A 593 -6.30 66.77 0.73
CA ASP A 593 -7.06 67.45 -0.34
C ASP A 593 -7.64 66.45 -1.35
N GLY A 594 -7.61 65.15 -1.00
CA GLY A 594 -8.01 64.05 -1.87
C GLY A 594 -7.04 63.78 -3.03
N LEU A 595 -5.91 64.49 -3.12
CA LEU A 595 -5.00 64.41 -4.26
C LEU A 595 -3.68 63.74 -3.88
N LEU A 596 -3.39 62.65 -4.57
CA LEU A 596 -2.17 61.88 -4.46
C LEU A 596 -1.31 62.09 -5.71
N ARG A 597 0.01 62.22 -5.53
CA ARG A 597 1.00 62.31 -6.60
C ARG A 597 1.84 61.05 -6.63
N ILE A 598 2.06 60.54 -7.83
CA ILE A 598 2.92 59.37 -8.08
C ILE A 598 4.00 59.80 -9.07
N GLU A 599 5.25 59.79 -8.64
CA GLU A 599 6.42 60.21 -9.44
C GLU A 599 7.65 59.33 -9.16
N GLY A 600 8.75 59.55 -9.90
CA GLY A 600 10.06 58.98 -9.56
C GLY A 600 10.46 57.70 -10.30
N ILE A 601 9.57 57.12 -11.12
CA ILE A 601 9.87 55.90 -11.88
C ILE A 601 10.46 56.20 -13.27
N LYS A 602 11.50 55.44 -13.66
CA LYS A 602 12.13 55.53 -14.99
C LYS A 602 11.35 54.72 -16.04
N GLU A 603 10.67 53.66 -15.61
CA GLU A 603 9.87 52.77 -16.43
C GLU A 603 8.47 53.37 -16.70
N ARG A 604 7.79 52.87 -17.73
CA ARG A 604 6.44 53.36 -18.10
C ARG A 604 5.40 52.75 -17.17
N ILE A 605 4.61 53.60 -16.51
CA ILE A 605 3.42 53.17 -15.76
C ILE A 605 2.35 52.69 -16.75
N GLU A 606 1.89 51.46 -16.56
CA GLU A 606 0.88 50.74 -17.36
C GLU A 606 -0.54 50.96 -16.82
N GLY A 607 -0.67 51.34 -15.54
CA GLY A 607 -1.94 51.75 -14.95
C GLY A 607 -1.85 51.90 -13.44
N ILE A 608 -2.75 52.69 -12.86
CA ILE A 608 -2.88 52.84 -11.41
C ILE A 608 -4.29 52.43 -10.98
N GLU A 609 -4.39 51.69 -9.89
CA GLU A 609 -5.64 51.21 -9.32
C GLU A 609 -5.69 51.60 -7.83
N VAL A 610 -6.87 52.02 -7.37
CA VAL A 610 -7.10 52.38 -5.97
C VAL A 610 -8.17 51.45 -5.41
N PHE A 611 -7.86 50.79 -4.30
CA PHE A 611 -8.78 49.88 -3.60
C PHE A 611 -9.08 50.41 -2.20
N ASP A 612 -10.24 50.02 -1.64
CA ASP A 612 -10.46 50.13 -0.20
C ASP A 612 -9.70 49.02 0.56
N LEU A 613 -9.63 49.10 1.89
CA LEU A 613 -8.96 48.09 2.72
C LEU A 613 -9.59 46.68 2.63
N ARG A 614 -10.80 46.55 2.06
CA ARG A 614 -11.48 45.26 1.85
C ARG A 614 -11.22 44.71 0.44
N GLY A 615 -10.31 45.33 -0.33
CA GLY A 615 -9.96 44.89 -1.68
C GLY A 615 -10.96 45.29 -2.77
N SER A 616 -11.95 46.14 -2.47
CA SER A 616 -12.89 46.63 -3.49
C SER A 616 -12.25 47.72 -4.34
N LEU A 617 -12.24 47.54 -5.68
CA LEU A 617 -11.71 48.53 -6.61
C LEU A 617 -12.58 49.80 -6.63
N LEU A 618 -11.97 50.95 -6.35
CA LEU A 618 -12.63 52.26 -6.29
C LEU A 618 -12.40 53.10 -7.54
N SER A 619 -11.17 53.09 -8.07
CA SER A 619 -10.83 53.83 -9.28
C SER A 619 -9.66 53.19 -10.04
N ARG A 620 -9.65 53.39 -11.36
CA ARG A 620 -8.60 52.92 -12.28
C ARG A 620 -8.19 54.06 -13.19
N TYR A 621 -6.89 54.23 -13.37
CA TYR A 621 -6.27 55.25 -14.21
C TYR A 621 -5.42 54.56 -15.29
N THR A 622 -5.65 54.95 -16.55
CA THR A 622 -4.99 54.36 -17.72
C THR A 622 -3.88 55.27 -18.27
N PRO A 623 -2.85 54.71 -18.93
CA PRO A 623 -1.65 55.47 -19.34
C PRO A 623 -1.96 56.67 -20.22
N ASN A 624 -1.55 57.87 -19.78
CA ASN A 624 -1.72 59.12 -20.53
C ASN A 624 -0.39 59.67 -21.11
N GLY A 625 0.71 58.90 -21.00
CA GLY A 625 2.04 59.30 -21.46
C GLY A 625 2.81 60.25 -20.54
N GLN A 626 2.23 60.64 -19.39
CA GLN A 626 2.91 61.46 -18.38
C GLN A 626 3.77 60.60 -17.45
N ARG A 627 4.89 61.19 -16.97
CA ARG A 627 5.80 60.56 -16.00
C ARG A 627 5.43 60.86 -14.54
N ALA A 628 4.61 61.87 -14.32
CA ALA A 628 4.06 62.22 -13.02
C ALA A 628 2.54 62.10 -13.13
N TRP A 629 1.93 61.45 -12.14
CA TRP A 629 0.50 61.21 -12.10
C TRP A 629 -0.13 61.91 -10.92
N GLN A 630 -1.36 62.36 -11.15
CA GLN A 630 -2.22 62.88 -10.12
C GLN A 630 -3.44 61.95 -10.02
N VAL A 631 -3.60 61.35 -8.85
CA VAL A 631 -4.64 60.38 -8.53
C VAL A 631 -5.57 61.02 -7.52
N GLU A 632 -6.86 61.01 -7.82
CA GLU A 632 -7.90 61.55 -6.94
C GLU A 632 -8.46 60.40 -6.10
N LEU A 633 -8.22 60.45 -4.80
CA LEU A 633 -8.82 59.51 -3.86
C LEU A 633 -10.30 59.85 -3.65
N PRO A 634 -11.15 58.86 -3.32
CA PRO A 634 -12.54 59.12 -2.95
C PRO A 634 -12.63 60.14 -1.80
N LYS A 635 -13.71 60.94 -1.79
CA LYS A 635 -13.90 62.05 -0.83
C LYS A 635 -14.15 61.63 0.63
N ASN A 636 -14.04 60.35 0.95
CA ASN A 636 -14.27 59.83 2.29
C ASN A 636 -12.93 59.73 3.01
N SER A 637 -12.93 59.99 4.32
CA SER A 637 -11.77 59.66 5.14
C SER A 637 -11.61 58.16 5.22
N GLY A 638 -10.37 57.66 5.10
CA GLY A 638 -10.14 56.23 5.01
C GLY A 638 -8.71 55.85 4.66
N THR A 639 -8.45 54.55 4.71
CA THR A 639 -7.20 53.96 4.23
C THR A 639 -7.46 53.28 2.89
N TYR A 640 -6.57 53.52 1.94
CA TYR A 640 -6.64 53.05 0.56
C TYR A 640 -5.38 52.25 0.22
N LEU A 641 -5.52 51.25 -0.63
CA LEU A 641 -4.39 50.56 -1.25
C LEU A 641 -4.24 51.10 -2.67
N VAL A 642 -3.09 51.70 -2.96
CA VAL A 642 -2.76 52.25 -4.27
C VAL A 642 -1.80 51.29 -4.96
N VAL A 643 -2.26 50.68 -6.05
CA VAL A 643 -1.50 49.71 -6.85
C VAL A 643 -1.02 50.39 -8.13
N VAL A 644 0.27 50.32 -8.41
CA VAL A 644 0.92 50.89 -9.59
C VAL A 644 1.49 49.75 -10.42
N ASN A 645 0.95 49.56 -11.63
CA ASN A 645 1.39 48.55 -12.59
C ASN A 645 2.50 49.13 -13.45
N VAL A 646 3.71 48.55 -13.43
CA VAL A 646 4.88 49.02 -14.16
C VAL A 646 5.73 47.84 -14.64
N GLY A 647 5.98 47.76 -15.95
CA GLY A 647 6.92 46.78 -16.52
C GLY A 647 6.54 45.33 -16.21
N GLY A 648 5.25 45.02 -16.19
CA GLY A 648 4.72 43.71 -15.78
C GLY A 648 4.69 43.43 -14.27
N ARG A 649 5.11 44.38 -13.42
CA ARG A 649 5.10 44.27 -11.95
C ARG A 649 3.97 45.09 -11.32
N ARG A 650 3.55 44.70 -10.11
CA ARG A 650 2.51 45.38 -9.31
C ARG A 650 3.07 45.89 -7.99
N LEU A 651 3.26 47.21 -7.89
CA LEU A 651 3.74 47.86 -6.67
C LEU A 651 2.56 48.39 -5.86
N THR A 652 2.48 48.07 -4.56
CA THR A 652 1.33 48.46 -3.73
C THR A 652 1.75 49.34 -2.55
N GLN A 653 1.07 50.46 -2.32
CA GLN A 653 1.27 51.31 -1.15
C GLN A 653 -0.04 51.61 -0.42
N ARG A 654 0.01 51.49 0.91
CA ARG A 654 -1.06 51.96 1.80
C ARG A 654 -1.02 53.48 1.94
N VAL A 655 -2.13 54.14 1.62
CA VAL A 655 -2.30 55.61 1.69
C VAL A 655 -3.47 55.95 2.62
N VAL A 656 -3.26 56.90 3.53
CA VAL A 656 -4.30 57.39 4.44
C VAL A 656 -4.81 58.74 3.93
N ALA A 657 -6.14 58.90 3.78
CA ALA A 657 -6.77 60.19 3.48
C ALA A 657 -7.67 60.64 4.65
N TYR A 658 -7.59 61.92 5.00
CA TYR A 658 -8.36 62.54 6.09
C TYR A 658 -9.60 63.30 5.61
#